data_AF-A0A1B6LWU8-F1
#
_entry.id   AF-A0A1B6LWU8-F1
#
_cell.length_a   1.000
_cell.length_b   1.000
_cell.length_c   1.000
_cell.angle_alpha   90.00
_cell.angle_beta   90.00
_cell.angle_gamma   90.00
#
_symmetry.space_group_name_H-M   'P 1'
#
loop_
_entity.id
_entity.type
_entity.pdbx_description
1 polymer ?
#
loop_
_entity_poly.entity_id
_entity_poly.type
_entity_poly.pdbx_seq_one_letter_code
_entity_poly.pdbx_strand_id
1 'polypeptide(L)'
;RRGMAKPQVAEVDVNHPKKPLRLRNLTARTESFDALHHSQVYQASVCTKEACLGSVLMQHIAKTTFTARPKDEVLFHAKDFLEQYFASIKRANSQAHAARWGQVQEEIQATGTYQLTETELVYGAKLAWRNSARCIGRIQWSKLQVFDCRGVTTTSGMFEAICNHIKYSTNKGNIRSAITVFPQRTDGKHDYKVWNQQLLAYAGYKNADGTIIGDPINVEFTEVCAKLGWKGKGSKWDILPLVLSANGHDPDYFDIPPELVMEVPLVHPEYDWFAELELRWYAVPAVSGMMFDCGGLQFTAAPFNGWYMSTEIGARDLCDVTRYNLLETFANKMGLDTRTPVTLWKDKALIEANLAVLHSFQINNVTIVDHHTAAESFMKHYENEQRLRRGCPADWAWIVPPISGSITPVFHLEMAHYNLYPTYIYQERAWTVHVWNEERDGFKNKKKGQNIKFTPIARAIKFTSKLYENALSKRIKATILFATETGKSEQFAKKLNDILSHAFHAQCLCMDEYDMSDIEQEALLFVVASTFGNGDSPENGQSFAQSLFTLKKESNGVNGKQQMSQLNSATLIRANSQKKQNQERRTFVKELNSNSARLGNVRFAVFALGSSAYPNYCSFGTYVDNLLGELGGKRLLQLTTGDEMCGQQQAFVKWAPEVF
;
A
#
# COMPACT_ATOMS: atom_id res chain seq x y z
N ARG A 1 16.08 -10.63 -42.24
CA ARG A 1 17.04 -9.54 -41.96
C ARG A 1 16.42 -8.21 -42.44
N ARG A 2 15.66 -7.54 -41.58
CA ARG A 2 15.31 -6.11 -41.74
C ARG A 2 15.87 -5.43 -40.48
N GLY A 3 16.71 -4.42 -40.68
CA GLY A 3 17.48 -3.78 -39.63
C GLY A 3 16.56 -3.25 -38.53
N MET A 4 16.89 -3.57 -37.28
CA MET A 4 16.32 -2.92 -36.11
C MET A 4 16.64 -1.42 -36.20
N ALA A 5 15.61 -0.58 -36.19
CA ALA A 5 15.79 0.84 -35.90
C ALA A 5 16.39 0.92 -34.48
N LYS A 6 17.55 1.58 -34.34
CA LYS A 6 18.08 1.98 -33.03
C LYS A 6 16.99 2.78 -32.31
N PRO A 7 16.82 2.65 -30.98
CA PRO A 7 16.02 3.62 -30.24
C PRO A 7 16.65 4.99 -30.50
N GLN A 8 15.93 5.85 -31.23
CA GLN A 8 16.31 7.24 -31.35
C GLN A 8 16.08 7.85 -29.98
N VAL A 9 17.16 8.22 -29.30
CA VAL A 9 17.10 9.26 -28.27
C VAL A 9 16.48 10.45 -28.98
N ALA A 10 15.26 10.82 -28.60
CA ALA A 10 14.65 12.01 -29.15
C ALA A 10 15.59 13.18 -28.81
N GLU A 11 16.15 13.85 -29.82
CA GLU A 11 16.85 15.10 -29.61
C GLU A 11 15.88 16.04 -28.90
N VAL A 12 16.18 16.35 -27.65
CA VAL A 12 15.44 17.36 -26.90
C VAL A 12 15.76 18.68 -27.60
N ASP A 13 14.80 19.24 -28.32
CA ASP A 13 14.86 20.64 -28.73
C ASP A 13 14.76 21.49 -27.45
N VAL A 14 15.92 21.72 -26.83
CA VAL A 14 16.06 22.47 -25.58
C VAL A 14 15.74 23.96 -25.79
N ASN A 15 15.60 24.40 -27.04
CA ASN A 15 15.50 25.82 -27.39
C ASN A 15 14.07 26.35 -27.50
N HIS A 16 13.03 25.52 -27.39
CA HIS A 16 11.63 25.97 -27.41
C HIS A 16 10.84 25.40 -26.21
N PRO A 17 10.45 26.23 -25.23
CA PRO A 17 9.61 25.77 -24.13
C PRO A 17 8.27 25.30 -24.69
N LYS A 18 8.06 23.98 -24.70
CA LYS A 18 6.78 23.39 -25.08
C LYS A 18 5.70 23.91 -24.11
N LYS A 19 4.51 24.22 -24.64
CA LYS A 19 3.41 24.74 -23.83
C LYS A 19 2.82 23.60 -22.98
N PRO A 20 2.48 23.84 -21.69
CA PRO A 20 1.78 22.85 -20.88
C PRO A 20 0.51 22.35 -21.56
N LEU A 21 0.22 21.05 -21.41
CA LEU A 21 -1.02 20.45 -21.89
C LEU A 21 -2.16 20.84 -20.94
N ARG A 22 -3.19 21.47 -21.50
CA ARG A 22 -4.41 21.80 -20.75
C ARG A 22 -5.30 20.57 -20.68
N LEU A 23 -5.67 20.18 -19.46
CA LEU A 23 -6.53 19.04 -19.15
C LEU A 23 -7.72 19.52 -18.32
N ARG A 24 -8.92 19.05 -18.65
CA ARG A 24 -10.17 19.47 -18.00
C ARG A 24 -10.75 18.39 -17.09
N ASN A 25 -11.40 18.84 -16.02
CA ASN A 25 -12.36 18.04 -15.28
C ASN A 25 -13.77 18.56 -15.61
N LEU A 26 -14.58 17.72 -16.25
CA LEU A 26 -15.87 18.13 -16.79
C LEU A 26 -16.93 18.38 -15.70
N THR A 27 -16.89 17.64 -14.59
CA THR A 27 -17.86 17.78 -13.50
C THR A 27 -17.50 18.94 -12.58
N ALA A 28 -16.22 19.09 -12.23
CA ALA A 28 -15.74 20.19 -11.39
C ALA A 28 -15.61 21.53 -12.15
N ARG A 29 -15.66 21.50 -13.49
CA ARG A 29 -15.38 22.65 -14.37
C ARG A 29 -14.04 23.31 -14.09
N THR A 30 -13.05 22.51 -13.68
CA THR A 30 -11.69 22.97 -13.39
C THR A 30 -10.74 22.59 -14.52
N GLU A 31 -9.64 23.33 -14.63
CA GLU A 31 -8.58 23.08 -15.58
C GLU A 31 -7.26 22.86 -14.85
N SER A 32 -6.43 21.99 -15.39
CA SER A 32 -5.06 21.78 -14.94
C SER A 32 -4.11 21.82 -16.14
N PHE A 33 -2.85 22.16 -15.88
CA PHE A 33 -1.84 22.35 -16.90
C PHE A 33 -0.67 21.42 -16.64
N ASP A 34 -0.58 20.34 -17.40
CA ASP A 34 0.49 19.35 -17.31
C ASP A 34 1.74 19.84 -18.04
N ALA A 35 2.80 20.11 -17.29
CA ALA A 35 4.13 20.43 -17.79
C ALA A 35 5.12 19.27 -17.60
N LEU A 36 4.77 18.26 -16.80
CA LEU A 36 5.64 17.12 -16.50
C LEU A 36 5.86 16.23 -17.72
N HIS A 37 4.90 16.16 -18.65
CA HIS A 37 5.05 15.37 -19.88
C HIS A 37 6.26 15.81 -20.75
N HIS A 38 6.84 17.01 -20.53
CA HIS A 38 8.07 17.42 -21.19
C HIS A 38 9.32 16.71 -20.67
N SER A 39 9.27 16.12 -19.48
CA SER A 39 10.30 15.22 -18.97
C SER A 39 10.32 13.87 -19.70
N GLN A 40 9.61 13.75 -20.84
CA GLN A 40 9.77 12.68 -21.82
C GLN A 40 11.20 12.67 -22.35
N VAL A 41 12.05 11.96 -21.63
CA VAL A 41 13.43 11.80 -22.04
C VAL A 41 13.64 10.46 -22.76
N TYR A 42 12.73 9.47 -22.63
CA TYR A 42 13.11 8.10 -22.94
C TYR A 42 12.14 7.13 -23.60
N GLN A 43 10.83 7.30 -23.49
CA GLN A 43 9.91 6.36 -24.14
C GLN A 43 8.92 7.10 -25.01
N ALA A 44 9.21 7.07 -26.31
CA ALA A 44 8.27 7.53 -27.32
C ALA A 44 6.94 6.79 -27.12
N SER A 45 5.85 7.54 -27.15
CA SER A 45 4.52 6.95 -27.22
C SER A 45 4.47 6.02 -28.43
N VAL A 46 3.80 4.86 -28.27
CA VAL A 46 3.49 4.00 -29.42
C VAL A 46 2.48 4.64 -30.36
N CYS A 47 1.77 5.68 -29.91
CA CYS A 47 0.87 6.47 -30.75
C CYS A 47 1.67 7.30 -31.75
N THR A 48 1.15 7.45 -32.97
CA THR A 48 1.67 8.38 -33.98
C THR A 48 0.74 9.58 -34.12
N LYS A 49 1.08 10.54 -34.99
CA LYS A 49 0.18 11.66 -35.29
C LYS A 49 -1.09 11.19 -36.02
N GLU A 50 -1.01 10.06 -36.70
CA GLU A 50 -2.07 9.48 -37.53
C GLU A 50 -2.92 8.44 -36.78
N ALA A 51 -2.38 7.81 -35.73
CA ALA A 51 -3.05 6.74 -35.01
C ALA A 51 -2.81 6.77 -33.50
N CYS A 52 -3.90 6.72 -32.72
CA CYS A 52 -3.86 6.49 -31.28
C CYS A 52 -3.88 4.99 -31.00
N LEU A 53 -2.84 4.47 -30.34
CA LEU A 53 -2.74 3.08 -29.88
C LEU A 53 -3.08 2.94 -28.38
N GLY A 54 -3.68 3.96 -27.76
CA GLY A 54 -3.94 4.02 -26.32
C GLY A 54 -4.72 2.84 -25.74
N SER A 55 -5.54 2.16 -26.53
CA SER A 55 -6.30 0.98 -26.12
C SER A 55 -5.53 -0.35 -26.20
N VAL A 56 -4.30 -0.35 -26.75
CA VAL A 56 -3.47 -1.56 -26.80
C VAL A 56 -3.00 -1.91 -25.38
N LEU A 57 -3.31 -3.13 -24.93
CA LEU A 57 -2.99 -3.56 -23.56
C LEU A 57 -1.49 -3.55 -23.27
N MET A 58 -0.67 -4.03 -24.22
CA MET A 58 0.77 -4.26 -24.04
C MET A 58 1.59 -3.43 -25.03
N GLN A 59 1.77 -2.14 -24.74
CA GLN A 59 2.47 -1.19 -25.63
C GLN A 59 4.00 -1.22 -25.48
N HIS A 60 4.49 -1.61 -24.30
CA HIS A 60 5.89 -1.48 -23.91
C HIS A 60 6.40 -2.73 -23.18
N ILE A 61 6.34 -3.89 -23.85
CA ILE A 61 6.96 -5.10 -23.32
C ILE A 61 8.49 -4.98 -23.49
N ALA A 62 9.21 -4.98 -22.38
CA ALA A 62 10.66 -5.11 -22.37
C ALA A 62 11.04 -6.46 -22.98
N LYS A 63 11.70 -6.40 -24.14
CA LYS A 63 12.24 -7.59 -24.80
C LYS A 63 13.42 -8.12 -24.01
N THR A 64 13.57 -9.44 -24.02
CA THR A 64 14.73 -10.09 -23.44
C THR A 64 15.95 -9.75 -24.28
N THR A 65 16.92 -9.09 -23.68
CA THR A 65 18.19 -8.75 -24.31
C THR A 65 19.29 -9.58 -23.68
N PHE A 66 20.07 -10.28 -24.49
CA PHE A 66 21.27 -11.02 -24.04
C PHE A 66 22.54 -10.14 -24.06
N THR A 67 22.34 -8.84 -23.84
CA THR A 67 23.37 -7.81 -23.82
C THR A 67 23.06 -6.81 -22.71
N ALA A 68 24.10 -6.27 -22.08
CA ALA A 68 24.00 -5.17 -21.13
C ALA A 68 23.51 -3.89 -21.82
N ARG A 69 22.85 -3.00 -21.06
CA ARG A 69 22.50 -1.66 -21.51
C ARG A 69 23.78 -0.86 -21.84
N PRO A 70 23.84 -0.13 -22.97
CA PRO A 70 25.03 0.66 -23.32
C PRO A 70 25.42 1.68 -22.25
N LYS A 71 26.73 1.87 -22.03
CA LYS A 71 27.25 2.77 -20.97
C LYS A 71 26.68 4.18 -21.04
N ASP A 72 26.56 4.75 -22.23
CA ASP A 72 26.05 6.11 -22.42
C ASP A 72 24.58 6.23 -22.01
N GLU A 73 23.78 5.19 -22.25
CA GLU A 73 22.38 5.12 -21.81
C GLU A 73 22.30 4.98 -20.29
N VAL A 74 23.13 4.12 -19.68
CA VAL A 74 23.22 3.99 -18.22
C VAL A 74 23.64 5.30 -17.57
N LEU A 75 24.68 5.98 -18.07
CA LEU A 75 25.17 7.26 -17.56
C LEU A 75 24.07 8.33 -17.57
N PHE A 76 23.34 8.44 -18.68
CA PHE A 76 22.25 9.39 -18.75
C PHE A 76 21.20 9.07 -17.69
N HIS A 77 20.65 7.85 -17.67
CA HIS A 77 19.57 7.53 -16.74
C HIS A 77 20.03 7.65 -15.28
N ALA A 78 21.28 7.30 -14.97
CA ALA A 78 21.86 7.45 -13.64
C ALA A 78 21.91 8.93 -13.23
N LYS A 79 22.30 9.82 -14.14
CA LYS A 79 22.32 11.27 -13.89
C LYS A 79 20.93 11.80 -13.57
N ASP A 80 19.96 11.53 -14.45
CA ASP A 80 18.57 11.96 -14.29
C ASP A 80 17.99 11.46 -12.95
N PHE A 81 18.20 10.19 -12.63
CA PHE A 81 17.74 9.60 -11.38
C PHE A 81 18.39 10.24 -10.14
N LEU A 82 19.71 10.48 -10.16
CA LEU A 82 20.40 11.11 -9.03
C LEU A 82 19.97 12.57 -8.84
N GLU A 83 19.73 13.32 -9.92
CA GLU A 83 19.18 14.67 -9.84
C GLU A 83 17.79 14.65 -9.15
N GLN A 84 16.91 13.71 -9.55
CA GLN A 84 15.60 13.53 -8.90
C GLN A 84 15.74 13.15 -7.41
N TYR A 85 16.61 12.19 -7.09
CA TYR A 85 16.87 11.73 -5.72
C TYR A 85 17.37 12.87 -4.83
N PHE A 86 18.45 13.56 -5.23
CA PHE A 86 19.05 14.63 -4.44
C PHE A 86 18.12 15.86 -4.32
N ALA A 87 17.32 16.15 -5.34
CA ALA A 87 16.27 17.16 -5.23
C ALA A 87 15.22 16.80 -4.18
N SER A 88 14.79 15.54 -4.12
CA SER A 88 13.76 15.08 -3.17
C SER A 88 14.18 15.23 -1.70
N ILE A 89 15.47 15.05 -1.41
CA ILE A 89 16.05 15.21 -0.07
C ILE A 89 16.61 16.62 0.17
N LYS A 90 16.27 17.59 -0.69
CA LYS A 90 16.70 19.00 -0.61
C LYS A 90 18.22 19.17 -0.58
N ARG A 91 18.95 18.33 -1.31
CA ARG A 91 20.42 18.35 -1.45
C ARG A 91 20.89 18.41 -2.91
N ALA A 92 20.03 18.87 -3.82
CA ALA A 92 20.43 19.17 -5.19
C ALA A 92 21.62 20.14 -5.20
N ASN A 93 22.55 19.92 -6.14
CA ASN A 93 23.79 20.68 -6.30
C ASN A 93 24.71 20.78 -5.05
N SER A 94 24.51 19.91 -4.05
CA SER A 94 25.40 19.83 -2.89
C SER A 94 26.71 19.11 -3.21
N GLN A 95 27.72 19.26 -2.34
CA GLN A 95 28.97 18.51 -2.44
C GLN A 95 28.73 16.98 -2.42
N ALA A 96 27.77 16.51 -1.62
CA ALA A 96 27.39 15.10 -1.58
C ALA A 96 26.77 14.63 -2.91
N HIS A 97 25.97 15.49 -3.57
CA HIS A 97 25.44 15.20 -4.89
C HIS A 97 26.56 15.07 -5.93
N ALA A 98 27.45 16.07 -5.99
CA ALA A 98 28.58 16.05 -6.92
C ALA A 98 29.52 14.86 -6.70
N ALA A 99 29.84 14.54 -5.43
CA ALA A 99 30.66 13.39 -5.08
C ALA A 99 30.01 12.06 -5.48
N ARG A 100 28.71 11.88 -5.19
CA ARG A 100 27.98 10.67 -5.58
C ARG A 100 27.91 10.54 -7.11
N TRP A 101 27.68 11.63 -7.82
CA TRP A 101 27.70 11.62 -9.29
C TRP A 101 29.07 11.23 -9.84
N GLY A 102 30.16 11.81 -9.34
CA GLY A 102 31.52 11.43 -9.72
C GLY A 102 31.82 9.95 -9.50
N GLN A 103 31.44 9.41 -8.32
CA GLN A 103 31.58 7.99 -8.00
C GLN A 103 30.83 7.10 -9.01
N VAL A 104 29.57 7.43 -9.32
CA VAL A 104 28.75 6.65 -10.25
C VAL A 104 29.30 6.73 -11.67
N GLN A 105 29.82 7.88 -12.09
CA GLN A 105 30.50 8.02 -13.38
C GLN A 105 31.73 7.12 -13.46
N GLU A 106 32.59 7.13 -12.44
CA GLU A 106 33.79 6.28 -12.38
C GLU A 106 33.43 4.78 -12.42
N GLU A 107 32.41 4.36 -11.67
CA GLU A 107 31.95 2.97 -11.62
C GLU A 107 31.40 2.50 -12.97
N ILE A 108 30.59 3.33 -13.66
CA ILE A 108 30.05 3.01 -14.98
C ILE A 108 31.16 2.99 -16.03
N GLN A 109 32.12 3.90 -15.97
CA GLN A 109 33.26 3.88 -16.89
C GLN A 109 34.10 2.61 -16.71
N ALA A 110 34.39 2.23 -15.47
CA ALA A 110 35.19 1.05 -15.16
C ALA A 110 34.47 -0.27 -15.49
N THR A 111 33.19 -0.40 -15.13
CA THR A 111 32.49 -1.70 -15.13
C THR A 111 31.36 -1.80 -16.16
N GLY A 112 30.90 -0.67 -16.69
CA GLY A 112 29.72 -0.57 -17.53
C GLY A 112 28.39 -0.50 -16.79
N THR A 113 28.39 -0.56 -15.46
CA THR A 113 27.21 -0.45 -14.61
C THR A 113 27.55 0.24 -13.28
N TYR A 114 26.61 0.31 -12.34
CA TYR A 114 26.88 0.77 -10.98
C TYR A 114 25.91 0.14 -9.97
N GLN A 115 26.13 0.39 -8.68
CA GLN A 115 25.23 -0.02 -7.61
C GLN A 115 24.49 1.16 -6.98
N LEU A 116 23.16 1.01 -6.82
CA LEU A 116 22.37 1.91 -5.98
C LEU A 116 22.71 1.71 -4.51
N THR A 117 22.71 2.79 -3.74
CA THR A 117 22.63 2.70 -2.28
C THR A 117 21.24 2.20 -1.85
N GLU A 118 21.10 1.74 -0.61
CA GLU A 118 19.81 1.32 -0.08
C GLU A 118 18.77 2.45 -0.12
N THR A 119 19.17 3.68 0.23
CA THR A 119 18.28 4.86 0.21
C THR A 119 17.84 5.23 -1.21
N GLU A 120 18.74 5.08 -2.19
CA GLU A 120 18.43 5.27 -3.60
C GLU A 120 17.47 4.19 -4.11
N LEU A 121 17.68 2.93 -3.74
CA LEU A 121 16.80 1.80 -4.09
C LEU A 121 15.38 2.02 -3.55
N VAL A 122 15.26 2.42 -2.27
CA VAL A 122 13.97 2.71 -1.63
C VAL A 122 13.26 3.87 -2.33
N TYR A 123 13.97 4.95 -2.62
CA TYR A 123 13.42 6.09 -3.34
C TYR A 123 12.95 5.69 -4.75
N GLY A 124 13.79 4.96 -5.48
CA GLY A 124 13.51 4.54 -6.85
C GLY A 124 12.27 3.65 -6.95
N ALA A 125 12.12 2.67 -6.06
CA ALA A 125 10.96 1.78 -6.04
C ALA A 125 9.64 2.53 -5.76
N LYS A 126 9.66 3.48 -4.81
CA LYS A 126 8.51 4.34 -4.50
C LYS A 126 8.17 5.27 -5.66
N LEU A 127 9.19 5.85 -6.30
CA LEU A 127 9.01 6.74 -7.44
C LEU A 127 8.47 5.99 -8.67
N ALA A 128 8.93 4.76 -8.92
CA ALA A 128 8.38 3.91 -9.97
C ALA A 128 6.87 3.65 -9.77
N TRP A 129 6.44 3.39 -8.54
CA TRP A 129 5.02 3.26 -8.23
C TRP A 129 4.27 4.58 -8.47
N ARG A 130 4.81 5.70 -8.00
CA ARG A 130 4.25 7.05 -8.24
C ARG A 130 4.11 7.37 -9.74
N ASN A 131 5.01 6.84 -10.57
CA ASN A 131 5.02 7.01 -12.02
C ASN A 131 4.13 6.02 -12.79
N SER A 132 3.56 5.00 -12.12
CA SER A 132 2.80 3.92 -12.77
C SER A 132 1.43 4.40 -13.26
N ALA A 133 1.34 4.81 -14.53
CA ALA A 133 0.15 5.44 -15.13
C ALA A 133 -1.15 4.63 -15.03
N ARG A 134 -1.04 3.30 -14.90
CA ARG A 134 -2.18 2.36 -14.82
C ARG A 134 -2.62 2.02 -13.39
N CYS A 135 -1.97 2.57 -12.37
CA CYS A 135 -2.28 2.27 -10.98
C CYS A 135 -3.21 3.35 -10.39
N ILE A 136 -4.42 2.95 -9.99
CA ILE A 136 -5.38 3.83 -9.30
C ILE A 136 -4.99 4.08 -7.82
N GLY A 137 -4.32 3.12 -7.18
CA GLY A 137 -3.94 3.17 -5.76
C GLY A 137 -2.74 4.07 -5.41
N ARG A 138 -2.32 4.96 -6.32
CA ARG A 138 -1.06 5.72 -6.18
C ARG A 138 -1.02 6.73 -5.06
N ILE A 139 -2.13 7.06 -4.39
CA ILE A 139 -2.08 7.91 -3.19
C ILE A 139 -1.19 7.32 -2.08
N GLN A 140 -1.00 6.00 -2.10
CA GLN A 140 -0.20 5.24 -1.13
C GLN A 140 1.28 5.13 -1.50
N TRP A 141 1.73 5.74 -2.61
CA TRP A 141 3.06 5.50 -3.19
C TRP A 141 4.25 5.63 -2.23
N SER A 142 4.13 6.49 -1.21
CA SER A 142 5.17 6.71 -0.21
C SER A 142 5.22 5.64 0.89
N LYS A 143 4.14 4.89 1.10
CA LYS A 143 3.96 3.82 2.09
C LYS A 143 4.24 2.45 1.47
N LEU A 144 5.48 2.26 1.01
CA LEU A 144 5.97 1.00 0.43
C LEU A 144 7.14 0.47 1.26
N GLN A 145 7.03 -0.77 1.74
CA GLN A 145 8.17 -1.50 2.31
C GLN A 145 9.04 -2.04 1.18
N VAL A 146 10.36 -1.87 1.27
CA VAL A 146 11.31 -2.39 0.29
C VAL A 146 12.18 -3.44 0.99
N PHE A 147 12.19 -4.66 0.45
CA PHE A 147 13.14 -5.70 0.85
C PHE A 147 14.29 -5.73 -0.15
N ASP A 148 15.47 -5.31 0.31
CA ASP A 148 16.69 -5.39 -0.50
C ASP A 148 17.21 -6.83 -0.48
N CYS A 149 17.03 -7.54 -1.59
CA CYS A 149 17.47 -8.92 -1.79
C CYS A 149 18.50 -9.01 -2.91
N ARG A 150 19.22 -7.92 -3.21
CA ARG A 150 20.29 -7.89 -4.21
C ARG A 150 21.49 -8.77 -3.86
N GLY A 151 21.59 -9.23 -2.61
CA GLY A 151 22.59 -10.22 -2.17
C GLY A 151 22.18 -11.68 -2.37
N VAL A 152 20.95 -11.97 -2.81
CA VAL A 152 20.46 -13.34 -3.01
C VAL A 152 21.10 -13.96 -4.25
N THR A 153 21.61 -15.18 -4.13
CA THR A 153 22.33 -15.88 -5.21
C THR A 153 21.68 -17.16 -5.71
N THR A 154 20.65 -17.67 -5.03
CA THR A 154 20.05 -18.97 -5.32
C THR A 154 18.53 -18.90 -5.41
N THR A 155 17.91 -19.85 -6.11
CA THR A 155 16.46 -20.01 -6.21
C THR A 155 15.81 -20.25 -4.84
N SER A 156 16.47 -21.00 -3.95
CA SER A 156 16.02 -21.20 -2.57
C SER A 156 16.04 -19.90 -1.75
N GLY A 157 17.06 -19.06 -1.91
CA GLY A 157 17.11 -17.74 -1.28
C GLY A 157 16.03 -16.79 -1.83
N MET A 158 15.72 -16.88 -3.13
CA MET A 158 14.58 -16.15 -3.71
C MET A 158 13.26 -16.60 -3.10
N PHE A 159 13.05 -17.92 -2.99
CA PHE A 159 11.85 -18.49 -2.39
C PHE A 159 11.65 -18.04 -0.94
N GLU A 160 12.71 -18.05 -0.12
CA GLU A 160 12.65 -17.57 1.26
C GLU A 160 12.28 -16.07 1.33
N ALA A 161 12.92 -15.24 0.50
CA ALA A 161 12.61 -13.82 0.43
C ALA A 161 11.16 -13.55 0.00
N ILE A 162 10.63 -14.34 -0.94
CA ILE A 162 9.23 -14.25 -1.38
C ILE A 162 8.27 -14.73 -0.29
N CYS A 163 8.59 -15.79 0.45
CA CYS A 163 7.77 -16.23 1.59
C CYS A 163 7.69 -15.14 2.67
N ASN A 164 8.82 -14.48 2.96
CA ASN A 164 8.86 -13.36 3.90
C ASN A 164 8.04 -12.17 3.38
N HIS A 165 8.10 -11.88 2.08
CA HIS A 165 7.26 -10.88 1.43
C HIS A 165 5.77 -11.19 1.63
N ILE A 166 5.31 -12.37 1.22
CA ILE A 166 3.89 -12.77 1.33
C ILE A 166 3.43 -12.62 2.78
N LYS A 167 4.20 -13.17 3.73
CA LYS A 167 3.88 -13.08 5.16
C LYS A 167 3.77 -11.64 5.67
N TYR A 168 4.75 -10.80 5.32
CA TYR A 168 4.75 -9.39 5.72
C TYR A 168 3.53 -8.67 5.13
N SER A 169 3.25 -8.91 3.85
CA SER A 169 2.17 -8.25 3.13
C SER A 169 0.81 -8.72 3.61
N THR A 170 0.62 -10.00 3.91
CA THR A 170 -0.64 -10.56 4.41
C THR A 170 -1.01 -10.01 5.78
N ASN A 171 -0.06 -9.93 6.72
CA ASN A 171 -0.24 -9.29 8.04
C ASN A 171 -1.60 -9.59 8.72
N LYS A 172 -2.01 -10.87 8.73
CA LYS A 172 -3.28 -11.35 9.29
C LYS A 172 -4.53 -10.62 8.75
N GLY A 173 -4.52 -10.21 7.48
CA GLY A 173 -5.63 -9.51 6.82
C GLY A 173 -5.42 -8.00 6.69
N ASN A 174 -4.60 -7.38 7.54
CA ASN A 174 -4.28 -5.94 7.44
C ASN A 174 -3.18 -5.68 6.40
N ILE A 175 -3.54 -5.75 5.12
CA ILE A 175 -2.61 -5.86 4.00
C ILE A 175 -1.63 -4.68 3.94
N ARG A 176 -0.34 -4.98 3.79
CA ARG A 176 0.73 -3.99 3.65
C ARG A 176 1.35 -4.04 2.26
N SER A 177 1.58 -2.88 1.66
CA SER A 177 2.31 -2.77 0.40
C SER A 177 3.80 -3.03 0.61
N ALA A 178 4.36 -3.95 -0.19
CA ALA A 178 5.78 -4.24 -0.21
C ALA A 178 6.29 -4.50 -1.63
N ILE A 179 7.61 -4.41 -1.79
CA ILE A 179 8.36 -4.85 -2.96
C ILE A 179 9.62 -5.58 -2.50
N THR A 180 9.98 -6.68 -3.16
CA THR A 180 11.25 -7.38 -2.95
C THR A 180 12.11 -7.24 -4.19
N VAL A 181 13.29 -6.64 -4.07
CA VAL A 181 14.17 -6.38 -5.23
C VAL A 181 15.35 -7.35 -5.23
N PHE A 182 15.41 -8.23 -6.23
CA PHE A 182 16.51 -9.18 -6.45
C PHE A 182 17.67 -8.54 -7.23
N PRO A 183 18.79 -9.24 -7.47
CA PRO A 183 19.93 -8.67 -8.18
C PRO A 183 19.56 -8.07 -9.55
N GLN A 184 20.19 -6.95 -9.89
CA GLN A 184 20.02 -6.32 -11.19
C GLN A 184 20.61 -7.18 -12.31
N ARG A 185 20.05 -7.05 -13.51
CA ARG A 185 20.60 -7.58 -14.75
C ARG A 185 22.03 -7.06 -14.95
N THR A 186 22.89 -7.96 -15.40
CA THR A 186 24.26 -7.68 -15.82
C THR A 186 24.36 -7.72 -17.34
N ASP A 187 24.60 -8.89 -17.92
CA ASP A 187 24.79 -9.13 -19.36
C ASP A 187 23.51 -9.66 -20.04
N GLY A 188 22.41 -9.78 -19.30
CA GLY A 188 21.14 -10.33 -19.78
C GLY A 188 21.11 -11.85 -19.92
N LYS A 189 22.21 -12.54 -19.59
CA LYS A 189 22.29 -14.01 -19.52
C LYS A 189 22.18 -14.54 -18.10
N HIS A 190 22.39 -13.67 -17.11
CA HIS A 190 22.39 -14.00 -15.68
C HIS A 190 21.22 -13.36 -14.93
N ASP A 191 20.07 -13.25 -15.60
CA ASP A 191 18.87 -12.65 -15.01
C ASP A 191 18.33 -13.48 -13.83
N TYR A 192 17.79 -12.77 -12.84
CA TYR A 192 16.91 -13.35 -11.82
C TYR A 192 15.47 -13.16 -12.30
N LYS A 193 14.65 -14.22 -12.24
CA LYS A 193 13.25 -14.16 -12.68
C LYS A 193 12.34 -14.90 -11.71
N VAL A 194 11.21 -14.29 -11.43
CA VAL A 194 10.00 -15.00 -11.00
C VAL A 194 9.18 -15.23 -12.26
N TRP A 195 8.97 -16.49 -12.65
CA TRP A 195 8.29 -16.80 -13.91
C TRP A 195 6.79 -16.52 -13.80
N ASN A 196 6.22 -16.71 -12.61
CA ASN A 196 4.84 -16.40 -12.31
C ASN A 196 4.51 -14.92 -12.62
N GLN A 197 3.30 -14.66 -13.13
CA GLN A 197 2.83 -13.29 -13.36
C GLN A 197 2.38 -12.62 -12.06
N GLN A 198 1.85 -13.40 -11.12
CA GLN A 198 1.56 -13.00 -9.74
C GLN A 198 2.19 -14.03 -8.78
N LEU A 199 2.56 -13.63 -7.56
CA LEU A 199 3.10 -14.57 -6.56
C LEU A 199 2.05 -15.60 -6.14
N LEU A 200 0.79 -15.18 -6.03
CA LEU A 200 -0.36 -16.04 -5.75
C LEU A 200 -1.26 -16.05 -6.98
N ALA A 201 -1.61 -17.24 -7.45
CA ALA A 201 -2.53 -17.45 -8.56
C ALA A 201 -3.06 -18.88 -8.51
N TYR A 202 -4.32 -19.08 -8.92
CA TYR A 202 -4.89 -20.41 -9.06
C TYR A 202 -4.50 -21.05 -10.40
N ALA A 203 -4.29 -22.36 -10.40
CA ALA A 203 -3.98 -23.14 -11.58
C ALA A 203 -5.21 -23.28 -12.50
N GLY A 204 -4.95 -23.56 -13.77
CA GLY A 204 -5.96 -23.89 -14.78
C GLY A 204 -5.65 -25.21 -15.46
N TYR A 205 -6.60 -26.15 -15.43
CA TYR A 205 -6.45 -27.49 -16.01
C TYR A 205 -7.41 -27.67 -17.17
N LYS A 206 -6.87 -27.88 -18.36
CA LYS A 206 -7.68 -28.20 -19.54
C LYS A 206 -7.95 -29.70 -19.61
N ASN A 207 -9.22 -30.08 -19.60
CA ASN A 207 -9.68 -31.46 -19.75
C ASN A 207 -9.68 -31.89 -21.23
N ALA A 208 -9.81 -33.19 -21.46
CA ALA A 208 -9.81 -33.77 -22.81
C ALA A 208 -11.03 -33.34 -23.65
N ASP A 209 -12.16 -33.04 -23.01
CA ASP A 209 -13.38 -32.53 -23.64
C ASP A 209 -13.33 -31.02 -23.94
N GLY A 210 -12.22 -30.35 -23.60
CA GLY A 210 -12.02 -28.92 -23.80
C GLY A 210 -12.52 -28.04 -22.65
N THR A 211 -13.19 -28.60 -21.64
CA THR A 211 -13.56 -27.87 -20.43
C THR A 211 -12.32 -27.52 -19.60
N ILE A 212 -12.42 -26.49 -18.77
CA ILE A 212 -11.33 -26.03 -17.91
C ILE A 212 -11.77 -26.06 -16.45
N ILE A 213 -10.92 -26.63 -15.58
CA ILE A 213 -11.04 -26.59 -14.12
C ILE A 213 -10.07 -25.55 -13.58
N GLY A 214 -10.52 -24.71 -12.64
CA GLY A 214 -9.72 -23.63 -12.09
C GLY A 214 -9.73 -22.39 -12.98
N ASP A 215 -8.60 -21.69 -13.06
CA ASP A 215 -8.51 -20.39 -13.73
C ASP A 215 -8.00 -20.50 -15.18
N PRO A 216 -8.84 -20.24 -16.20
CA PRO A 216 -8.43 -20.37 -17.60
C PRO A 216 -7.25 -19.50 -18.02
N ILE A 217 -7.03 -18.34 -17.39
CA ILE A 217 -5.91 -17.46 -17.77
C ILE A 217 -4.55 -18.12 -17.50
N ASN A 218 -4.51 -19.08 -16.57
CA ASN A 218 -3.29 -19.71 -16.10
C ASN A 218 -3.04 -21.09 -16.71
N VAL A 219 -3.87 -21.56 -17.66
CA VAL A 219 -3.71 -22.89 -18.28
C VAL A 219 -2.31 -23.09 -18.85
N GLU A 220 -1.85 -22.15 -19.68
CA GLU A 220 -0.53 -22.24 -20.32
C GLU A 220 0.60 -22.35 -19.27
N PHE A 221 0.55 -21.53 -18.22
CA PHE A 221 1.57 -21.55 -17.18
C PHE A 221 1.46 -22.78 -16.27
N THR A 222 0.25 -23.29 -16.04
CA THR A 222 0.01 -24.55 -15.34
C THR A 222 0.64 -25.73 -16.09
N GLU A 223 0.56 -25.74 -17.42
CA GLU A 223 1.23 -26.73 -18.27
C GLU A 223 2.77 -26.60 -18.19
N VAL A 224 3.30 -25.38 -18.09
CA VAL A 224 4.74 -25.16 -17.86
C VAL A 224 5.16 -25.76 -16.52
N CYS A 225 4.42 -25.49 -15.44
CA CYS A 225 4.66 -26.09 -14.12
C CYS A 225 4.60 -27.63 -14.19
N ALA A 226 3.61 -28.19 -14.89
CA ALA A 226 3.48 -29.64 -15.06
C ALA A 226 4.67 -30.26 -15.83
N LYS A 227 5.17 -29.58 -16.88
CA LYS A 227 6.38 -30.00 -17.62
C LYS A 227 7.64 -29.96 -16.76
N LEU A 228 7.71 -29.04 -15.81
CA LEU A 228 8.77 -28.98 -14.80
C LEU A 228 8.65 -30.10 -13.76
N GLY A 229 7.52 -30.81 -13.68
CA GLY A 229 7.30 -31.93 -12.75
C GLY A 229 6.34 -31.63 -11.60
N TRP A 230 5.82 -30.40 -11.52
CA TRP A 230 4.79 -30.06 -10.55
C TRP A 230 3.51 -30.87 -10.79
N LYS A 231 2.86 -31.29 -9.71
CA LYS A 231 1.59 -32.02 -9.74
C LYS A 231 0.61 -31.35 -8.79
N GLY A 232 -0.28 -30.55 -9.35
CA GLY A 232 -1.42 -30.02 -8.61
C GLY A 232 -2.42 -31.11 -8.21
N LYS A 233 -3.42 -30.75 -7.42
CA LYS A 233 -4.50 -31.64 -6.99
C LYS A 233 -5.58 -31.80 -8.09
N GLY A 234 -5.56 -30.95 -9.11
CA GLY A 234 -6.58 -30.88 -10.16
C GLY A 234 -7.86 -30.21 -9.67
N SER A 235 -7.78 -29.33 -8.67
CA SER A 235 -8.94 -28.65 -8.08
C SER A 235 -9.13 -27.24 -8.66
N LYS A 236 -10.31 -26.64 -8.43
CA LYS A 236 -10.62 -25.27 -8.83
C LYS A 236 -9.73 -24.22 -8.15
N TRP A 237 -9.19 -24.53 -6.98
CA TRP A 237 -8.51 -23.58 -6.09
C TRP A 237 -7.06 -24.00 -5.79
N ASP A 238 -6.43 -24.73 -6.73
CA ASP A 238 -5.03 -25.12 -6.56
C ASP A 238 -4.11 -23.91 -6.73
N ILE A 239 -3.42 -23.52 -5.67
CA ILE A 239 -2.36 -22.50 -5.73
C ILE A 239 -1.19 -23.02 -6.56
N LEU A 240 -0.79 -22.25 -7.57
CA LEU A 240 0.37 -22.54 -8.40
C LEU A 240 1.68 -22.47 -7.58
N PRO A 241 2.69 -23.28 -7.93
CA PRO A 241 4.01 -23.18 -7.30
C PRO A 241 4.70 -21.89 -7.78
N LEU A 242 5.67 -21.41 -7.02
CA LEU A 242 6.60 -20.40 -7.49
C LEU A 242 7.64 -21.06 -8.39
N VAL A 243 7.81 -20.56 -9.61
CA VAL A 243 8.84 -21.00 -10.56
C VAL A 243 9.89 -19.91 -10.65
N LEU A 244 11.10 -20.21 -10.19
CA LEU A 244 12.15 -19.23 -9.92
C LEU A 244 13.45 -19.62 -10.64
N SER A 245 14.07 -18.66 -11.34
CA SER A 245 15.42 -18.81 -11.86
C SER A 245 16.34 -17.76 -11.25
N ALA A 246 17.51 -18.20 -10.82
CA ALA A 246 18.55 -17.34 -10.24
C ALA A 246 19.77 -17.35 -11.16
N ASN A 247 20.38 -16.19 -11.40
CA ASN A 247 21.62 -16.05 -12.15
C ASN A 247 21.59 -16.71 -13.54
N GLY A 248 20.43 -16.70 -14.21
CA GLY A 248 20.26 -17.27 -15.54
C GLY A 248 20.18 -18.79 -15.65
N HIS A 249 20.25 -19.52 -14.54
CA HIS A 249 20.09 -20.97 -14.53
C HIS A 249 18.66 -21.40 -14.87
N ASP A 250 18.49 -22.67 -15.25
CA ASP A 250 17.17 -23.29 -15.38
C ASP A 250 16.35 -23.13 -14.08
N PRO A 251 15.02 -22.97 -14.17
CA PRO A 251 14.21 -22.68 -13.01
C PRO A 251 14.01 -23.90 -12.12
N ASP A 252 13.91 -23.65 -10.81
CA ASP A 252 13.33 -24.57 -9.84
C ASP A 252 11.87 -24.17 -9.56
N TYR A 253 11.06 -25.10 -9.06
CA TYR A 253 9.71 -24.79 -8.58
C TYR A 253 9.55 -25.12 -7.09
N PHE A 254 8.74 -24.30 -6.41
CA PHE A 254 8.52 -24.39 -4.97
C PHE A 254 7.04 -24.26 -4.65
N ASP A 255 6.48 -25.23 -3.92
CA ASP A 255 5.14 -25.09 -3.36
C ASP A 255 5.16 -24.02 -2.25
N ILE A 256 4.23 -23.06 -2.32
CA ILE A 256 4.09 -22.03 -1.29
C ILE A 256 3.50 -22.70 -0.03
N PRO A 257 4.06 -22.48 1.17
CA PRO A 257 3.51 -23.02 2.39
C PRO A 257 2.05 -22.56 2.57
N PRO A 258 1.06 -23.47 2.72
CA PRO A 258 -0.35 -23.11 2.77
C PRO A 258 -0.68 -22.10 3.86
N GLU A 259 0.05 -22.11 4.98
CA GLU A 259 -0.12 -21.17 6.10
C GLU A 259 0.24 -19.71 5.75
N LEU A 260 0.94 -19.48 4.63
CA LEU A 260 1.22 -18.13 4.12
C LEU A 260 0.14 -17.65 3.13
N VAL A 261 -0.70 -18.55 2.62
CA VAL A 261 -1.75 -18.22 1.67
C VAL A 261 -3.04 -17.96 2.44
N MET A 262 -3.34 -16.68 2.65
CA MET A 262 -4.65 -16.28 3.18
C MET A 262 -5.66 -16.22 2.04
N GLU A 263 -6.66 -17.09 2.09
CA GLU A 263 -7.82 -17.06 1.20
C GLU A 263 -9.04 -16.52 1.95
N VAL A 264 -9.89 -15.76 1.26
CA VAL A 264 -11.17 -15.27 1.75
C VAL A 264 -12.27 -16.10 1.10
N PRO A 265 -13.02 -16.91 1.87
CA PRO A 265 -14.24 -17.55 1.40
C PRO A 265 -15.27 -16.46 1.04
N LEU A 266 -15.91 -16.59 -0.12
CA LEU A 266 -16.87 -15.59 -0.58
C LEU A 266 -18.30 -15.98 -0.19
N VAL A 267 -18.99 -15.05 0.47
CA VAL A 267 -20.37 -15.11 0.91
C VAL A 267 -21.09 -13.80 0.55
N HIS A 268 -22.42 -13.84 0.52
CA HIS A 268 -23.24 -12.66 0.24
C HIS A 268 -23.98 -12.21 1.50
N PRO A 269 -24.18 -10.90 1.75
CA PRO A 269 -24.97 -10.42 2.88
C PRO A 269 -26.44 -10.82 2.84
N GLU A 270 -27.01 -11.04 1.64
CA GLU A 270 -28.44 -11.33 1.46
C GLU A 270 -28.72 -12.70 0.81
N TYR A 271 -27.74 -13.32 0.17
CA TYR A 271 -27.93 -14.53 -0.64
C TYR A 271 -27.16 -15.70 -0.05
N ASP A 272 -27.80 -16.47 0.82
CA ASP A 272 -27.20 -17.63 1.50
C ASP A 272 -26.62 -18.67 0.51
N TRP A 273 -27.27 -18.82 -0.65
CA TRP A 273 -26.83 -19.74 -1.71
C TRP A 273 -25.44 -19.39 -2.27
N PHE A 274 -24.93 -18.18 -2.05
CA PHE A 274 -23.61 -17.79 -2.52
C PHE A 274 -22.50 -18.59 -1.83
N ALA A 275 -22.68 -18.89 -0.54
CA ALA A 275 -21.74 -19.72 0.23
C ALA A 275 -21.66 -21.16 -0.30
N GLU A 276 -22.78 -21.69 -0.84
CA GLU A 276 -22.85 -23.03 -1.44
C GLU A 276 -21.99 -23.17 -2.72
N LEU A 277 -21.61 -22.06 -3.35
CA LEU A 277 -20.72 -22.08 -4.52
C LEU A 277 -19.25 -22.35 -4.13
N GLU A 278 -18.93 -22.28 -2.84
CA GLU A 278 -17.60 -22.51 -2.26
C GLU A 278 -16.48 -21.69 -2.94
N LEU A 279 -16.84 -20.48 -3.38
CA LEU A 279 -15.92 -19.54 -4.00
C LEU A 279 -14.95 -19.00 -2.96
N ARG A 280 -13.71 -18.74 -3.38
CA ARG A 280 -12.68 -18.14 -2.53
C ARG A 280 -11.69 -17.35 -3.37
N TRP A 281 -11.03 -16.38 -2.77
CA TRP A 281 -9.95 -15.64 -3.43
C TRP A 281 -8.79 -15.37 -2.48
N TYR A 282 -7.55 -15.41 -2.98
CA TYR A 282 -6.37 -15.09 -2.16
C TYR A 282 -6.35 -13.59 -1.84
N ALA A 283 -5.91 -13.22 -0.63
CA ALA A 283 -6.05 -11.87 -0.11
C ALA A 283 -5.03 -10.85 -0.66
N VAL A 284 -3.88 -11.31 -1.16
CA VAL A 284 -2.74 -10.45 -1.54
C VAL A 284 -2.55 -10.43 -3.06
N PRO A 285 -2.82 -9.30 -3.75
CA PRO A 285 -2.48 -9.12 -5.16
C PRO A 285 -1.02 -8.73 -5.30
N ALA A 286 -0.16 -9.71 -5.60
CA ALA A 286 1.28 -9.48 -5.74
C ALA A 286 1.75 -9.73 -7.18
N VAL A 287 2.00 -8.66 -7.93
CA VAL A 287 2.54 -8.72 -9.30
C VAL A 287 4.01 -9.14 -9.24
N SER A 288 4.38 -10.15 -10.02
CA SER A 288 5.76 -10.66 -10.09
C SER A 288 6.32 -10.73 -11.51
N GLY A 289 5.47 -10.57 -12.52
CA GLY A 289 5.85 -10.63 -13.93
C GLY A 289 6.45 -9.35 -14.51
N MET A 290 6.68 -8.29 -13.73
CA MET A 290 7.21 -7.00 -14.19
C MET A 290 8.69 -6.81 -13.81
N MET A 291 9.39 -5.97 -14.59
CA MET A 291 10.74 -5.49 -14.33
C MET A 291 10.70 -4.10 -13.72
N PHE A 292 11.56 -3.83 -12.73
CA PHE A 292 11.79 -2.51 -12.18
C PHE A 292 13.00 -1.86 -12.84
N ASP A 293 12.82 -0.73 -13.52
CA ASP A 293 13.89 0.03 -14.21
C ASP A 293 14.16 1.33 -13.46
N CYS A 294 15.40 1.51 -12.99
CA CYS A 294 15.78 2.62 -12.11
C CYS A 294 17.22 3.06 -12.37
N GLY A 295 17.41 4.34 -12.73
CA GLY A 295 18.73 4.92 -12.93
C GLY A 295 19.57 4.23 -14.01
N GLY A 296 18.92 3.57 -14.98
CA GLY A 296 19.62 2.83 -16.02
C GLY A 296 19.91 1.38 -15.62
N LEU A 297 19.54 0.95 -14.42
CA LEU A 297 19.65 -0.43 -13.95
C LEU A 297 18.31 -1.16 -14.12
N GLN A 298 18.39 -2.43 -14.47
CA GLN A 298 17.22 -3.26 -14.76
C GLN A 298 17.10 -4.40 -13.74
N PHE A 299 16.08 -4.38 -12.90
CA PHE A 299 15.80 -5.42 -11.91
C PHE A 299 14.68 -6.33 -12.43
N THR A 300 15.06 -7.48 -13.00
CA THR A 300 14.18 -8.37 -13.75
C THR A 300 13.31 -9.29 -12.89
N ALA A 301 13.60 -9.36 -11.58
CA ALA A 301 12.74 -9.92 -10.55
C ALA A 301 12.56 -8.88 -9.44
N ALA A 302 11.37 -8.27 -9.40
CA ALA A 302 11.02 -7.28 -8.40
C ALA A 302 9.55 -7.40 -7.98
N PRO A 303 9.10 -8.53 -7.41
CA PRO A 303 7.70 -8.72 -7.07
C PRO A 303 7.22 -7.69 -6.05
N PHE A 304 6.03 -7.14 -6.27
CA PHE A 304 5.41 -6.12 -5.43
C PHE A 304 3.91 -6.35 -5.24
N ASN A 305 3.36 -5.85 -4.13
CA ASN A 305 1.93 -5.95 -3.83
C ASN A 305 1.34 -4.64 -3.33
N GLY A 306 0.03 -4.51 -3.53
CA GLY A 306 -0.84 -3.61 -2.79
C GLY A 306 -1.93 -4.41 -2.07
N TRP A 307 -3.13 -3.87 -2.04
CA TRP A 307 -4.36 -4.59 -1.70
C TRP A 307 -5.35 -4.48 -2.87
N TYR A 308 -6.34 -5.36 -2.88
CA TYR A 308 -7.33 -5.41 -3.95
C TYR A 308 -8.27 -4.21 -3.95
N MET A 309 -8.62 -3.76 -5.14
CA MET A 309 -9.91 -3.12 -5.42
C MET A 309 -10.93 -4.22 -5.75
N SER A 310 -12.13 -4.17 -5.19
CA SER A 310 -13.11 -5.26 -5.29
C SER A 310 -13.45 -5.70 -6.71
N THR A 311 -13.43 -4.76 -7.66
CA THR A 311 -13.75 -5.01 -9.07
C THR A 311 -12.70 -5.84 -9.80
N GLU A 312 -11.48 -5.93 -9.27
CA GLU A 312 -10.48 -6.88 -9.78
C GLU A 312 -11.00 -8.32 -9.62
N ILE A 313 -11.55 -8.64 -8.45
CA ILE A 313 -12.08 -9.98 -8.17
C ILE A 313 -13.50 -10.13 -8.73
N GLY A 314 -14.43 -9.28 -8.28
CA GLY A 314 -15.86 -9.44 -8.56
C GLY A 314 -16.21 -9.27 -10.03
N ALA A 315 -15.56 -8.32 -10.71
CA ALA A 315 -15.85 -8.06 -12.13
C ALA A 315 -14.91 -8.81 -13.07
N ARG A 316 -13.60 -8.86 -12.79
CA ARG A 316 -12.64 -9.47 -13.72
C ARG A 316 -12.43 -10.95 -13.44
N ASP A 317 -12.00 -11.31 -12.23
CA ASP A 317 -11.65 -12.70 -11.93
C ASP A 317 -12.86 -13.64 -11.97
N LEU A 318 -13.98 -13.25 -11.35
CA LEU A 318 -15.19 -14.10 -11.28
C LEU A 318 -16.05 -14.02 -12.55
N CYS A 319 -16.11 -12.87 -13.21
CA CYS A 319 -17.14 -12.59 -14.23
C CYS A 319 -16.61 -12.44 -15.67
N ASP A 320 -15.31 -12.26 -15.92
CA ASP A 320 -14.81 -12.27 -17.30
C ASP A 320 -15.07 -13.64 -17.94
N VAL A 321 -15.53 -13.64 -19.20
CA VAL A 321 -15.82 -14.86 -19.97
C VAL A 321 -14.58 -15.73 -20.23
N THR A 322 -13.39 -15.14 -20.13
CA THR A 322 -12.09 -15.82 -20.26
C THR A 322 -11.48 -16.20 -18.91
N ARG A 323 -12.24 -16.05 -17.81
CA ARG A 323 -11.86 -16.38 -16.43
C ARG A 323 -12.85 -17.38 -15.85
N TYR A 324 -13.32 -17.21 -14.61
CA TYR A 324 -14.26 -18.15 -13.99
C TYR A 324 -15.67 -18.09 -14.61
N ASN A 325 -16.02 -17.01 -15.32
CA ASN A 325 -17.26 -16.87 -16.10
C ASN A 325 -18.55 -17.22 -15.31
N LEU A 326 -18.68 -16.71 -14.10
CA LEU A 326 -19.77 -17.08 -13.17
C LEU A 326 -21.03 -16.21 -13.29
N LEU A 327 -21.03 -15.21 -14.18
CA LEU A 327 -22.08 -14.20 -14.23
C LEU A 327 -23.48 -14.79 -14.49
N GLU A 328 -23.58 -15.76 -15.41
CA GLU A 328 -24.84 -16.47 -15.69
C GLU A 328 -25.26 -17.38 -14.51
N THR A 329 -24.29 -17.99 -13.83
CA THR A 329 -24.57 -18.80 -12.61
C THR A 329 -25.20 -17.94 -11.53
N PHE A 330 -24.65 -16.75 -11.27
CA PHE A 330 -25.20 -15.79 -10.31
C PHE A 330 -26.62 -15.35 -10.71
N ALA A 331 -26.81 -14.97 -11.97
CA ALA A 331 -28.11 -14.51 -12.46
C ALA A 331 -29.22 -15.58 -12.34
N ASN A 332 -28.89 -16.84 -12.64
CA ASN A 332 -29.82 -17.96 -12.50
C ASN A 332 -30.18 -18.24 -11.03
N LYS A 333 -29.19 -18.20 -10.12
CA LYS A 333 -29.42 -18.34 -8.67
C LYS A 333 -30.23 -17.18 -8.08
N MET A 334 -30.13 -15.99 -8.67
CA MET A 334 -30.97 -14.82 -8.33
C MET A 334 -32.39 -14.88 -8.94
N GLY A 335 -32.70 -15.85 -9.80
CA GLY A 335 -33.98 -15.93 -10.50
C GLY A 335 -34.20 -14.85 -11.56
N LEU A 336 -33.13 -14.29 -12.13
CA LEU A 336 -33.22 -13.27 -13.19
C LEU A 336 -33.56 -13.90 -14.54
N ASP A 337 -34.29 -13.16 -15.39
CA ASP A 337 -34.51 -13.57 -16.79
C ASP A 337 -33.27 -13.33 -17.64
N THR A 338 -32.51 -14.40 -17.90
CA THR A 338 -31.26 -14.40 -18.66
C THR A 338 -31.44 -14.48 -20.18
N ARG A 339 -32.68 -14.65 -20.68
CA ARG A 339 -32.96 -14.89 -22.10
C ARG A 339 -32.72 -13.68 -23.00
N THR A 340 -32.74 -12.47 -22.44
CA THR A 340 -32.57 -11.23 -23.20
C THR A 340 -31.72 -10.22 -22.43
N PRO A 341 -30.78 -9.51 -23.09
CA PRO A 341 -29.96 -8.49 -22.43
C PRO A 341 -30.77 -7.27 -21.96
N VAL A 342 -31.99 -7.05 -22.46
CA VAL A 342 -32.84 -5.89 -22.11
C VAL A 342 -33.26 -5.91 -20.63
N THR A 343 -33.26 -7.07 -19.98
CA THR A 343 -33.56 -7.18 -18.53
C THR A 343 -32.41 -6.69 -17.65
N LEU A 344 -31.26 -6.39 -18.23
CA LEU A 344 -30.02 -5.98 -17.56
C LEU A 344 -29.57 -7.01 -16.50
N TRP A 345 -29.82 -8.29 -16.77
CA TRP A 345 -29.49 -9.35 -15.82
C TRP A 345 -27.99 -9.46 -15.54
N LYS A 346 -27.16 -9.15 -16.54
CA LYS A 346 -25.69 -9.12 -16.40
C LYS A 346 -25.26 -8.05 -15.43
N ASP A 347 -25.78 -6.83 -15.58
CA ASP A 347 -25.47 -5.69 -14.72
C ASP A 347 -25.87 -5.99 -13.26
N LYS A 348 -27.09 -6.53 -13.05
CA LYS A 348 -27.57 -6.92 -11.73
C LYS A 348 -26.67 -7.96 -11.08
N ALA A 349 -26.40 -9.07 -11.76
CA ALA A 349 -25.54 -10.14 -11.24
C ALA A 349 -24.10 -9.66 -10.98
N LEU A 350 -23.59 -8.73 -11.79
CA LEU A 350 -22.24 -8.18 -11.65
C LEU A 350 -22.12 -7.29 -10.41
N ILE A 351 -23.15 -6.54 -10.07
CA ILE A 351 -23.20 -5.74 -8.83
C ILE A 351 -23.17 -6.66 -7.60
N GLU A 352 -24.02 -7.69 -7.57
CA GLU A 352 -24.07 -8.64 -6.44
C GLU A 352 -22.75 -9.42 -6.28
N ALA A 353 -22.08 -9.77 -7.39
CA ALA A 353 -20.75 -10.39 -7.34
C ALA A 353 -19.71 -9.48 -6.65
N ASN A 354 -19.75 -8.17 -6.91
CA ASN A 354 -18.86 -7.21 -6.27
C ASN A 354 -19.22 -6.94 -4.80
N LEU A 355 -20.52 -6.93 -4.48
CA LEU A 355 -21.01 -6.83 -3.11
C LEU A 355 -20.57 -8.03 -2.28
N ALA A 356 -20.69 -9.25 -2.82
CA ALA A 356 -20.19 -10.48 -2.19
C ALA A 356 -18.71 -10.36 -1.82
N VAL A 357 -17.88 -9.92 -2.77
CA VAL A 357 -16.43 -9.76 -2.56
C VAL A 357 -16.14 -8.77 -1.44
N LEU A 358 -16.72 -7.56 -1.51
CA LEU A 358 -16.51 -6.52 -0.49
C LEU A 358 -16.93 -7.01 0.89
N HIS A 359 -18.16 -7.53 1.01
CA HIS A 359 -18.70 -8.04 2.26
C HIS A 359 -17.82 -9.14 2.84
N SER A 360 -17.41 -10.11 2.02
CA SER A 360 -16.58 -11.24 2.45
C SER A 360 -15.23 -10.80 3.00
N PHE A 361 -14.55 -9.88 2.32
CA PHE A 361 -13.27 -9.34 2.80
C PHE A 361 -13.45 -8.55 4.10
N GLN A 362 -14.51 -7.75 4.21
CA GLN A 362 -14.80 -6.94 5.40
C GLN A 362 -15.09 -7.80 6.63
N ILE A 363 -15.97 -8.80 6.54
CA ILE A 363 -16.30 -9.66 7.70
C ILE A 363 -15.12 -10.54 8.12
N ASN A 364 -14.18 -10.83 7.21
CA ASN A 364 -12.94 -11.54 7.50
C ASN A 364 -11.78 -10.60 7.93
N ASN A 365 -12.05 -9.31 8.12
CA ASN A 365 -11.06 -8.29 8.51
C ASN A 365 -9.85 -8.22 7.55
N VAL A 366 -10.10 -8.38 6.24
CA VAL A 366 -9.09 -8.29 5.18
C VAL A 366 -9.22 -6.97 4.44
N THR A 367 -8.10 -6.25 4.30
CA THR A 367 -8.05 -4.96 3.59
C THR A 367 -8.49 -5.12 2.15
N ILE A 368 -9.52 -4.37 1.78
CA ILE A 368 -10.03 -4.22 0.42
C ILE A 368 -10.56 -2.79 0.26
N VAL A 369 -10.64 -2.30 -0.97
CA VAL A 369 -11.26 -1.00 -1.27
C VAL A 369 -12.30 -1.17 -2.38
N ASP A 370 -13.41 -0.44 -2.27
CA ASP A 370 -14.37 -0.34 -3.38
C ASP A 370 -13.87 0.64 -4.45
N HIS A 371 -14.46 0.54 -5.65
CA HIS A 371 -14.01 1.31 -6.80
C HIS A 371 -14.41 2.80 -6.75
N HIS A 372 -15.43 3.19 -5.98
CA HIS A 372 -15.78 4.59 -5.79
C HIS A 372 -14.75 5.28 -4.87
N THR A 373 -14.46 4.68 -3.71
CA THR A 373 -13.43 5.18 -2.78
C THR A 373 -12.04 5.22 -3.42
N ALA A 374 -11.69 4.22 -4.23
CA ALA A 374 -10.43 4.19 -4.97
C ALA A 374 -10.34 5.34 -5.99
N ALA A 375 -11.41 5.59 -6.75
CA ALA A 375 -11.49 6.67 -7.72
C ALA A 375 -11.39 8.06 -7.05
N GLU A 376 -12.10 8.29 -5.95
CA GLU A 376 -12.00 9.55 -5.18
C GLU A 376 -10.59 9.77 -4.61
N SER A 377 -9.98 8.70 -4.10
CA SER A 377 -8.60 8.74 -3.60
C SER A 377 -7.61 9.05 -4.72
N PHE A 378 -7.83 8.53 -5.93
CA PHE A 378 -7.03 8.87 -7.10
C PHE A 378 -7.17 10.33 -7.50
N MET A 379 -8.37 10.91 -7.45
CA MET A 379 -8.56 12.36 -7.73
C MET A 379 -7.73 13.23 -6.78
N LYS A 380 -7.73 12.91 -5.48
CA LYS A 380 -6.89 13.61 -4.49
C LYS A 380 -5.39 13.42 -4.78
N HIS A 381 -4.98 12.24 -5.22
CA HIS A 381 -3.61 12.02 -5.67
C HIS A 381 -3.28 12.90 -6.88
N TYR A 382 -4.11 12.86 -7.92
CA TYR A 382 -3.93 13.64 -9.14
C TYR A 382 -3.78 15.14 -8.85
N GLU A 383 -4.67 15.73 -8.05
CA GLU A 383 -4.58 17.14 -7.65
C GLU A 383 -3.27 17.47 -6.92
N ASN A 384 -2.84 16.60 -6.01
CA ASN A 384 -1.56 16.77 -5.32
C ASN A 384 -0.37 16.71 -6.28
N GLU A 385 -0.39 15.81 -7.25
CA GLU A 385 0.67 15.67 -8.25
C GLU A 385 0.73 16.88 -9.20
N GLN A 386 -0.42 17.36 -9.65
CA GLN A 386 -0.52 18.62 -10.42
C GLN A 386 0.10 19.78 -9.64
N ARG A 387 -0.17 19.88 -8.33
CA ARG A 387 0.39 20.95 -7.48
C ARG A 387 1.89 20.78 -7.22
N LEU A 388 2.35 19.56 -6.94
CA LEU A 388 3.71 19.30 -6.47
C LEU A 388 4.73 19.22 -7.60
N ARG A 389 4.37 18.63 -8.74
CA ARG A 389 5.29 18.40 -9.86
C ARG A 389 4.71 18.75 -11.24
N ARG A 390 3.55 19.42 -11.28
CA ARG A 390 2.91 19.93 -12.51
C ARG A 390 2.62 18.83 -13.53
N GLY A 391 2.22 17.66 -13.08
CA GLY A 391 1.79 16.57 -13.95
C GLY A 391 1.54 15.28 -13.20
N CYS A 392 0.70 14.43 -13.78
CA CYS A 392 0.39 13.10 -13.28
C CYS A 392 0.15 12.16 -14.47
N PRO A 393 1.11 11.30 -14.84
CA PRO A 393 0.90 10.36 -15.94
C PRO A 393 -0.26 9.42 -15.57
N ALA A 394 -1.27 9.32 -16.42
CA ALA A 394 -2.42 8.46 -16.16
C ALA A 394 -2.99 7.87 -17.45
N ASP A 395 -3.26 6.57 -17.43
CA ASP A 395 -3.89 5.83 -18.52
C ASP A 395 -5.38 5.67 -18.21
N TRP A 396 -6.21 6.55 -18.79
CA TRP A 396 -7.65 6.61 -18.52
C TRP A 396 -8.34 5.26 -18.71
N ALA A 397 -7.92 4.46 -19.69
CA ALA A 397 -8.49 3.14 -19.98
C ALA A 397 -8.26 2.12 -18.87
N TRP A 398 -7.28 2.35 -17.98
CA TRP A 398 -6.99 1.52 -16.81
C TRP A 398 -7.44 2.13 -15.49
N ILE A 399 -7.45 3.46 -15.39
CA ILE A 399 -7.86 4.16 -14.18
C ILE A 399 -9.37 4.10 -13.97
N VAL A 400 -10.16 4.14 -15.05
CA VAL A 400 -11.62 4.00 -14.95
C VAL A 400 -11.97 2.56 -14.56
N PRO A 401 -12.74 2.33 -13.47
CA PRO A 401 -13.12 1.00 -13.05
C PRO A 401 -13.94 0.25 -14.13
N PRO A 402 -13.89 -1.10 -14.16
CA PRO A 402 -14.54 -1.90 -15.20
C PRO A 402 -16.07 -1.97 -15.08
N ILE A 403 -16.62 -1.42 -13.99
CA ILE A 403 -18.06 -1.27 -13.75
C ILE A 403 -18.31 0.16 -13.29
N SER A 404 -19.54 0.65 -13.47
CA SER A 404 -19.94 1.94 -12.90
C SER A 404 -19.07 3.13 -13.36
N GLY A 405 -18.50 3.07 -14.57
CA GLY A 405 -17.47 4.02 -15.03
C GLY A 405 -17.87 5.49 -14.84
N SER A 406 -18.94 5.95 -15.49
CA SER A 406 -19.36 7.36 -15.46
C SER A 406 -19.91 7.85 -14.12
N ILE A 407 -20.18 6.97 -13.17
CA ILE A 407 -20.55 7.35 -11.79
C ILE A 407 -19.33 7.43 -10.87
N THR A 408 -18.12 7.25 -11.40
CA THR A 408 -16.87 7.55 -10.71
C THR A 408 -16.30 8.89 -11.19
N PRO A 409 -15.60 9.66 -10.34
CA PRO A 409 -15.10 10.97 -10.72
C PRO A 409 -13.99 10.91 -11.79
N VAL A 410 -13.24 9.80 -11.85
CA VAL A 410 -12.12 9.63 -12.79
C VAL A 410 -12.56 9.53 -14.25
N PHE A 411 -13.80 9.13 -14.52
CA PHE A 411 -14.35 9.10 -15.89
C PHE A 411 -14.40 10.50 -16.52
N HIS A 412 -14.68 11.52 -15.70
CA HIS A 412 -14.88 12.91 -16.13
C HIS A 412 -13.58 13.73 -16.18
N LEU A 413 -12.44 13.11 -15.89
CA LEU A 413 -11.12 13.73 -15.88
C LEU A 413 -10.37 13.42 -17.18
N GLU A 414 -9.99 14.45 -17.94
CA GLU A 414 -9.02 14.30 -19.02
C GLU A 414 -7.63 13.99 -18.43
N MET A 415 -6.98 12.96 -18.95
CA MET A 415 -5.69 12.47 -18.46
C MET A 415 -4.65 12.46 -19.57
N ALA A 416 -3.42 12.84 -19.24
CA ALA A 416 -2.28 12.70 -20.14
C ALA A 416 -1.52 11.40 -19.84
N HIS A 417 -1.41 10.53 -20.83
CA HIS A 417 -0.67 9.27 -20.73
C HIS A 417 0.75 9.43 -21.29
N TYR A 418 1.75 9.25 -20.42
CA TYR A 418 3.17 9.25 -20.77
C TYR A 418 3.95 8.43 -19.72
N ASN A 419 5.15 7.98 -20.08
CA ASN A 419 6.01 7.18 -19.22
C ASN A 419 7.14 8.03 -18.65
N LEU A 420 7.42 7.85 -17.35
CA LEU A 420 8.53 8.47 -16.63
C LEU A 420 9.46 7.37 -16.12
N TYR A 421 10.70 7.71 -15.76
CA TYR A 421 11.62 6.81 -15.04
C TYR A 421 11.88 7.36 -13.63
N PRO A 422 12.13 6.49 -12.62
CA PRO A 422 12.01 5.03 -12.61
C PRO A 422 10.60 4.52 -12.92
N THR A 423 10.47 3.26 -13.32
CA THR A 423 9.17 2.66 -13.71
C THR A 423 9.13 1.13 -13.53
N TYR A 424 7.92 0.58 -13.53
CA TYR A 424 7.66 -0.85 -13.67
C TYR A 424 7.22 -1.16 -15.10
N ILE A 425 7.92 -2.07 -15.77
CA ILE A 425 7.72 -2.38 -17.18
C ILE A 425 7.34 -3.86 -17.31
N TYR A 426 6.39 -4.16 -18.20
CA TYR A 426 6.12 -5.55 -18.59
C TYR A 426 7.35 -6.18 -19.24
N GLN A 427 7.51 -7.49 -19.11
CA GLN A 427 8.58 -8.24 -19.76
C GLN A 427 8.01 -9.48 -20.45
N GLU A 428 8.74 -10.01 -21.43
CA GLU A 428 8.38 -11.28 -22.06
C GLU A 428 8.31 -12.40 -21.01
N ARG A 429 7.38 -13.33 -21.21
CA ARG A 429 7.21 -14.49 -20.31
C ARG A 429 8.51 -15.29 -20.29
N ALA A 430 9.02 -15.59 -19.09
CA ALA A 430 10.35 -16.19 -18.96
C ALA A 430 10.48 -17.51 -19.74
N TRP A 431 9.45 -18.38 -19.70
CA TRP A 431 9.46 -19.66 -20.42
C TRP A 431 9.45 -19.55 -21.95
N THR A 432 9.08 -18.40 -22.52
CA THR A 432 9.06 -18.22 -23.98
C THR A 432 10.41 -17.80 -24.55
N VAL A 433 11.33 -17.35 -23.69
CA VAL A 433 12.62 -16.74 -24.08
C VAL A 433 13.83 -17.37 -23.39
N HIS A 434 13.61 -18.20 -22.36
CA HIS A 434 14.66 -18.89 -21.63
C HIS A 434 15.44 -19.85 -22.53
N VAL A 435 16.77 -19.85 -22.39
CA VAL A 435 17.66 -20.76 -23.10
C VAL A 435 18.05 -21.88 -22.15
N TRP A 436 17.45 -23.06 -22.35
CA TRP A 436 17.73 -24.26 -21.58
C TRP A 436 19.17 -24.75 -21.79
N ASN A 437 19.90 -25.04 -20.72
CA ASN A 437 21.31 -25.42 -20.81
C ASN A 437 21.55 -26.87 -20.37
N GLU A 438 21.58 -27.79 -21.34
CA GLU A 438 21.75 -29.23 -21.08
C GLU A 438 23.10 -29.61 -20.48
N GLU A 439 24.17 -28.87 -20.79
CA GLU A 439 25.55 -29.15 -20.38
C GLU A 439 25.92 -28.54 -19.04
N ARG A 440 25.50 -27.29 -18.77
CA ARG A 440 25.81 -26.55 -17.54
C ARG A 440 24.97 -27.01 -16.35
N ASP A 441 23.72 -27.38 -16.62
CA ASP A 441 22.75 -27.75 -15.57
C ASP A 441 22.43 -29.26 -15.54
N GLY A 442 22.93 -30.04 -16.51
CA GLY A 442 23.08 -31.49 -16.49
C GLY A 442 21.78 -32.28 -16.65
N PHE A 443 21.26 -32.39 -17.88
CA PHE A 443 19.99 -33.07 -18.17
C PHE A 443 20.02 -34.61 -18.05
N LYS A 444 21.20 -35.24 -17.95
CA LYS A 444 21.30 -36.72 -18.01
C LYS A 444 21.11 -37.46 -16.67
N ASN A 445 21.04 -36.78 -15.52
CA ASN A 445 20.82 -37.46 -14.23
C ASN A 445 20.07 -36.65 -13.14
N LYS A 446 19.64 -35.40 -13.39
CA LYS A 446 18.70 -34.72 -12.49
C LYS A 446 17.28 -35.17 -12.83
N LYS A 447 16.60 -35.82 -11.88
CA LYS A 447 15.14 -36.04 -11.94
C LYS A 447 14.46 -34.72 -12.33
N LYS A 448 13.70 -34.72 -13.44
CA LYS A 448 12.84 -33.62 -13.91
C LYS A 448 12.23 -32.87 -12.71
N GLY A 449 12.64 -31.61 -12.53
CA GLY A 449 12.31 -30.68 -11.43
C GLY A 449 12.21 -31.33 -10.06
N GLN A 450 13.22 -31.11 -9.21
CA GLN A 450 13.10 -31.55 -7.83
C GLN A 450 12.04 -30.68 -7.12
N ASN A 451 10.92 -31.29 -6.72
CA ASN A 451 10.09 -30.72 -5.66
C ASN A 451 10.96 -30.67 -4.40
N ILE A 452 11.51 -29.50 -4.07
CA ILE A 452 12.32 -29.36 -2.87
C ILE A 452 11.38 -29.18 -1.67
N LYS A 453 10.97 -30.31 -1.08
CA LYS A 453 10.14 -30.35 0.13
C LYS A 453 10.94 -29.89 1.34
N PHE A 454 10.84 -28.61 1.72
CA PHE A 454 11.63 -28.04 2.81
C PHE A 454 10.85 -27.95 4.14
N THR A 455 10.84 -29.05 4.90
CA THR A 455 10.52 -29.02 6.35
C THR A 455 11.43 -28.05 7.17
N PRO A 456 12.71 -27.81 6.79
CA PRO A 456 13.56 -26.81 7.45
C PRO A 456 13.16 -25.36 7.19
N ILE A 457 12.59 -25.01 6.03
CA ILE A 457 12.19 -23.63 5.71
C ILE A 457 10.92 -23.25 6.47
N ALA A 458 9.96 -24.16 6.66
CA ALA A 458 8.85 -23.91 7.59
C ALA A 458 9.35 -23.59 9.02
N ARG A 459 10.42 -24.27 9.47
CA ARG A 459 11.10 -23.97 10.74
C ARG A 459 11.90 -22.66 10.70
N ALA A 460 12.56 -22.34 9.59
CA ALA A 460 13.30 -21.10 9.38
C ALA A 460 12.37 -19.89 9.29
N ILE A 461 11.25 -19.97 8.56
CA ILE A 461 10.16 -18.97 8.51
C ILE A 461 9.52 -18.79 9.88
N LYS A 462 9.37 -19.89 10.65
CA LYS A 462 8.91 -19.83 12.06
C LYS A 462 9.95 -19.18 12.98
N PHE A 463 11.24 -19.37 12.71
CA PHE A 463 12.36 -18.77 13.45
C PHE A 463 12.57 -17.28 13.09
N THR A 464 12.55 -16.92 11.81
CA THR A 464 12.57 -15.52 11.33
C THR A 464 11.31 -14.78 11.76
N SER A 465 10.14 -15.45 11.80
CA SER A 465 8.92 -14.92 12.46
C SER A 465 9.20 -14.44 13.87
N LYS A 466 9.90 -15.28 14.64
CA LYS A 466 10.14 -15.05 16.06
C LYS A 466 11.21 -13.98 16.26
N LEU A 467 12.23 -13.93 15.41
CA LEU A 467 13.20 -12.83 15.37
C LEU A 467 12.58 -11.50 14.95
N TYR A 468 11.63 -11.51 14.01
CA TYR A 468 10.96 -10.31 13.49
C TYR A 468 9.89 -9.77 14.46
N GLU A 469 9.08 -10.64 15.06
CA GLU A 469 8.22 -10.30 16.21
C GLU A 469 9.07 -9.73 17.35
N ASN A 470 10.23 -10.31 17.64
CA ASN A 470 11.16 -9.79 18.64
C ASN A 470 11.83 -8.46 18.24
N ALA A 471 11.91 -8.12 16.96
CA ALA A 471 12.47 -6.84 16.50
C ALA A 471 11.44 -5.71 16.54
N LEU A 472 10.18 -6.00 16.20
CA LEU A 472 9.07 -5.05 16.31
C LEU A 472 8.62 -4.87 17.77
N SER A 473 8.57 -5.93 18.58
CA SER A 473 8.22 -5.86 20.01
C SER A 473 9.26 -5.16 20.88
N LYS A 474 10.48 -4.92 20.36
CA LYS A 474 11.52 -4.12 21.01
C LYS A 474 11.31 -2.60 20.84
N ARG A 475 10.44 -2.15 19.92
CA ARG A 475 10.11 -0.73 19.79
C ARG A 475 9.04 -0.36 20.81
N ILE A 476 9.18 0.81 21.44
CA ILE A 476 8.21 1.29 22.44
C ILE A 476 6.84 1.46 21.76
N LYS A 477 5.78 0.92 22.37
CA LYS A 477 4.39 1.06 21.94
C LYS A 477 3.97 2.53 22.08
N ALA A 478 3.41 3.10 21.02
CA ALA A 478 2.82 4.44 21.03
C ALA A 478 1.36 4.38 20.60
N THR A 479 0.45 4.69 21.51
CA THR A 479 -0.99 4.65 21.24
C THR A 479 -1.51 6.06 21.02
N ILE A 480 -2.28 6.25 19.96
CA ILE A 480 -2.85 7.55 19.57
C ILE A 480 -4.37 7.40 19.56
N LEU A 481 -5.06 8.17 20.39
CA LEU A 481 -6.51 8.15 20.49
C LEU A 481 -7.10 9.43 19.91
N PHE A 482 -8.20 9.30 19.18
CA PHE A 482 -8.91 10.46 18.65
C PHE A 482 -10.40 10.46 18.95
N ALA A 483 -10.95 11.67 19.08
CA ALA A 483 -12.39 11.93 19.15
C ALA A 483 -12.75 13.09 18.22
N THR A 484 -13.77 12.89 17.40
CA THR A 484 -14.13 13.83 16.33
C THR A 484 -15.58 13.65 15.87
N GLU A 485 -16.23 14.76 15.52
CA GLU A 485 -17.55 14.79 14.88
C GLU A 485 -17.42 14.92 13.36
N THR A 486 -16.53 15.81 12.91
CA THR A 486 -16.37 16.17 11.49
C THR A 486 -15.15 15.53 10.83
N GLY A 487 -14.46 14.61 11.53
CA GLY A 487 -13.28 13.92 11.01
C GLY A 487 -11.95 14.67 11.15
N LYS A 488 -11.95 15.91 11.65
CA LYS A 488 -10.74 16.75 11.67
C LYS A 488 -9.66 16.22 12.61
N SER A 489 -10.04 15.78 13.82
CA SER A 489 -9.11 15.23 14.80
C SER A 489 -8.60 13.86 14.39
N GLU A 490 -9.44 13.04 13.75
CA GLU A 490 -9.02 11.77 13.15
C GLU A 490 -7.94 11.98 12.08
N GLN A 491 -8.10 12.97 11.19
CA GLN A 491 -7.07 13.29 10.19
C GLN A 491 -5.74 13.68 10.84
N PHE A 492 -5.77 14.44 11.93
CA PHE A 492 -4.55 14.83 12.66
C PHE A 492 -3.94 13.65 13.41
N ALA A 493 -4.75 12.79 14.04
CA ALA A 493 -4.30 11.57 14.69
C ALA A 493 -3.62 10.61 13.71
N LYS A 494 -4.22 10.39 12.53
CA LYS A 494 -3.62 9.59 11.46
C LYS A 494 -2.29 10.18 10.97
N LYS A 495 -2.19 11.52 10.85
CA LYS A 495 -0.91 12.19 10.53
C LYS A 495 0.13 11.99 11.61
N LEU A 496 -0.24 12.08 12.89
CA LEU A 496 0.65 11.83 14.01
C LEU A 496 1.11 10.37 14.02
N ASN A 497 0.22 9.43 13.71
CA ASN A 497 0.53 8.01 13.60
C ASN A 497 1.57 7.72 12.52
N ASP A 498 1.42 8.35 11.36
CA ASP A 498 2.39 8.24 10.28
C ASP A 498 3.78 8.73 10.75
N ILE A 499 3.83 9.86 11.47
CA ILE A 499 5.08 10.42 12.01
C ILE A 499 5.71 9.46 13.05
N LEU A 500 4.93 8.98 14.02
CA LEU A 500 5.42 8.15 15.12
C LEU A 500 5.77 6.72 14.67
N SER A 501 5.11 6.19 13.64
CA SER A 501 5.37 4.83 13.12
C SER A 501 6.81 4.61 12.63
N HIS A 502 7.53 5.70 12.33
CA HIS A 502 8.95 5.63 11.98
C HIS A 502 9.86 5.25 13.15
N ALA A 503 9.52 5.65 14.38
CA ALA A 503 10.34 5.47 15.57
C ALA A 503 9.74 4.47 16.58
N PHE A 504 8.41 4.34 16.60
CA PHE A 504 7.64 3.58 17.59
C PHE A 504 6.79 2.51 16.94
N HIS A 505 6.34 1.54 17.74
CA HIS A 505 5.22 0.68 17.35
C HIS A 505 3.93 1.48 17.57
N ALA A 506 3.61 2.36 16.60
CA ALA A 506 2.52 3.31 16.69
C ALA A 506 1.18 2.69 16.24
N GLN A 507 0.12 2.94 17.00
CA GLN A 507 -1.26 2.58 16.64
C GLN A 507 -2.18 3.79 16.83
N CYS A 508 -3.17 3.93 15.95
CA CYS A 508 -4.15 5.01 15.99
C CYS A 508 -5.55 4.41 16.07
N LEU A 509 -6.29 4.78 17.11
CA LEU A 509 -7.60 4.20 17.43
C LEU A 509 -8.62 5.31 17.68
N CYS A 510 -9.86 5.05 17.30
CA CYS A 510 -10.99 5.84 17.76
C CYS A 510 -11.13 5.66 19.28
N MET A 511 -11.46 6.72 20.02
CA MET A 511 -11.66 6.61 21.47
C MET A 511 -12.77 5.61 21.86
N ASP A 512 -13.78 5.45 21.03
CA ASP A 512 -14.90 4.52 21.27
C ASP A 512 -14.54 3.05 21.00
N GLU A 513 -13.47 2.81 20.24
CA GLU A 513 -12.95 1.47 19.92
C GLU A 513 -11.81 1.05 20.87
N TYR A 514 -11.42 1.93 21.80
CA TYR A 514 -10.29 1.71 22.69
C TYR A 514 -10.68 0.93 23.95
N ASP A 515 -9.99 -0.19 24.20
CA ASP A 515 -10.17 -0.95 25.45
C ASP A 515 -9.50 -0.22 26.63
N MET A 516 -10.33 0.30 27.53
CA MET A 516 -9.88 1.01 28.72
C MET A 516 -9.04 0.16 29.68
N SER A 517 -9.10 -1.17 29.58
CA SER A 517 -8.27 -2.09 30.36
C SER A 517 -6.77 -1.92 30.07
N ASP A 518 -6.42 -1.41 28.89
CA ASP A 518 -5.04 -1.24 28.43
C ASP A 518 -4.40 0.07 28.94
N ILE A 519 -5.19 1.04 29.42
CA ILE A 519 -4.70 2.41 29.66
C ILE A 519 -3.59 2.50 30.71
N GLU A 520 -3.61 1.65 31.73
CA GLU A 520 -2.57 1.60 32.78
C GLU A 520 -1.25 0.99 32.26
N GLN A 521 -1.31 0.23 31.15
CA GLN A 521 -0.18 -0.46 30.53
C GLN A 521 0.46 0.35 29.40
N GLU A 522 -0.16 1.47 29.00
CA GLU A 522 0.38 2.33 27.94
C GLU A 522 1.69 3.00 28.36
N ALA A 523 2.70 2.95 27.48
CA ALA A 523 3.97 3.63 27.71
C ALA A 523 3.95 5.07 27.17
N LEU A 524 3.45 5.23 25.94
CA LEU A 524 3.28 6.52 25.25
C LEU A 524 1.84 6.63 24.75
N LEU A 525 1.11 7.65 25.22
CA LEU A 525 -0.28 7.92 24.87
C LEU A 525 -0.45 9.32 24.29
N PHE A 526 -0.92 9.44 23.05
CA PHE A 526 -1.20 10.72 22.42
C PHE A 526 -2.70 10.87 22.20
N VAL A 527 -3.26 12.02 22.54
CA VAL A 527 -4.69 12.31 22.36
C VAL A 527 -4.88 13.46 21.40
N VAL A 528 -5.72 13.26 20.39
CA VAL A 528 -6.12 14.31 19.43
C VAL A 528 -7.63 14.42 19.43
N ALA A 529 -8.17 15.47 20.05
CA ALA A 529 -9.60 15.51 20.37
C ALA A 529 -10.25 16.84 20.02
N SER A 530 -11.36 16.78 19.28
CA SER A 530 -12.23 17.94 19.03
C SER A 530 -13.12 18.22 20.24
N THR A 531 -13.60 19.46 20.34
CA THR A 531 -14.73 19.83 21.19
C THR A 531 -15.94 20.09 20.29
N PHE A 532 -17.12 19.63 20.70
CA PHE A 532 -18.38 19.82 19.97
C PHE A 532 -19.29 20.86 20.65
N GLY A 533 -20.12 21.54 19.86
CA GLY A 533 -21.08 22.53 20.36
C GLY A 533 -20.45 23.57 21.29
N ASN A 534 -21.05 23.75 22.46
CA ASN A 534 -20.60 24.70 23.48
C ASN A 534 -19.69 24.05 24.53
N GLY A 535 -18.74 23.21 24.12
CA GLY A 535 -17.76 22.64 25.06
C GLY A 535 -17.90 21.15 25.34
N ASP A 536 -18.79 20.47 24.63
CA ASP A 536 -19.11 19.05 24.81
C ASP A 536 -18.07 18.15 24.15
N SER A 537 -18.07 16.88 24.54
CA SER A 537 -17.29 15.84 23.87
C SER A 537 -17.94 15.44 22.54
N PRO A 538 -17.15 15.12 21.51
CA PRO A 538 -17.64 14.33 20.38
C PRO A 538 -18.27 13.02 20.86
N GLU A 539 -19.25 12.50 20.13
CA GLU A 539 -19.97 11.25 20.43
C GLU A 539 -19.00 10.09 20.69
N ASN A 540 -18.05 9.89 19.76
CA ASN A 540 -17.02 8.86 19.86
C ASN A 540 -15.94 9.11 20.94
N GLY A 541 -16.05 10.18 21.73
CA GLY A 541 -15.18 10.46 22.89
C GLY A 541 -15.88 10.31 24.24
N GLN A 542 -17.19 10.09 24.27
CA GLN A 542 -17.99 10.09 25.49
C GLN A 542 -17.65 8.92 26.43
N SER A 543 -17.66 7.69 25.90
CA SER A 543 -17.40 6.44 26.63
C SER A 543 -16.02 6.45 27.29
N PHE A 544 -15.00 6.88 26.55
CA PHE A 544 -13.63 7.03 27.02
C PHE A 544 -13.53 8.03 28.18
N ALA A 545 -14.15 9.21 28.05
CA ALA A 545 -14.12 10.23 29.09
C ALA A 545 -14.85 9.81 30.38
N GLN A 546 -15.97 9.09 30.26
CA GLN A 546 -16.69 8.51 31.40
C GLN A 546 -15.82 7.47 32.13
N SER A 547 -15.12 6.63 31.38
CA SER A 547 -14.25 5.59 31.92
C SER A 547 -13.04 6.18 32.64
N LEU A 548 -12.40 7.20 32.06
CA LEU A 548 -11.33 7.96 32.73
C LEU A 548 -11.79 8.62 34.03
N PHE A 549 -12.99 9.20 34.03
CA PHE A 549 -13.55 9.81 35.24
C PHE A 549 -13.89 8.77 36.32
N THR A 550 -14.39 7.61 35.91
CA THR A 550 -14.66 6.48 36.81
C THR A 550 -13.37 5.99 37.45
N LEU A 551 -12.31 5.79 36.66
CA LEU A 551 -10.96 5.47 37.14
C LEU A 551 -10.47 6.49 38.19
N LYS A 552 -10.73 7.78 37.98
CA LYS A 552 -10.36 8.84 38.94
C LYS A 552 -11.16 8.76 40.24
N LYS A 553 -12.46 8.47 40.18
CA LYS A 553 -13.29 8.32 41.38
C LYS A 553 -12.82 7.14 42.24
N GLU A 554 -12.51 6.02 41.60
CA GLU A 554 -11.96 4.83 42.25
C GLU A 554 -10.60 5.12 42.91
N SER A 555 -9.71 5.86 42.24
CA SER A 555 -8.40 6.26 42.78
C SER A 555 -8.50 7.15 44.04
N ASN A 556 -9.61 7.86 44.21
CA ASN A 556 -9.86 8.76 45.34
C ASN A 556 -10.70 8.12 46.47
N GLY A 557 -11.04 6.83 46.38
CA GLY A 557 -11.73 6.10 47.45
C GLY A 557 -13.19 6.52 47.70
N VAL A 558 -13.85 7.19 46.74
CA VAL A 558 -15.23 7.65 46.89
C VAL A 558 -16.22 6.61 46.34
N ASN A 559 -16.66 5.68 47.18
CA ASN A 559 -17.75 4.75 46.86
C ASN A 559 -19.12 5.41 47.07
N GLY A 560 -19.65 6.04 46.01
CA GLY A 560 -21.01 6.59 46.00
C GLY A 560 -21.71 6.31 44.67
N LYS A 561 -22.84 5.60 44.71
CA LYS A 561 -23.77 5.43 43.58
C LYS A 561 -24.42 6.77 43.23
N GLN A 562 -23.74 7.60 42.46
CA GLN A 562 -24.36 8.65 41.65
C GLN A 562 -24.12 8.31 40.19
N GLN A 563 -25.17 7.83 39.53
CA GLN A 563 -25.22 7.70 38.08
C GLN A 563 -25.05 9.10 37.50
N MET A 564 -24.00 9.31 36.71
CA MET A 564 -23.79 10.58 36.02
C MET A 564 -24.78 10.61 34.84
N SER A 565 -25.72 11.55 34.86
CA SER A 565 -26.47 11.90 33.65
C SER A 565 -25.49 12.46 32.61
N GLN A 566 -25.80 12.25 31.32
CA GLN A 566 -25.00 12.59 30.14
C GLN A 566 -23.95 13.71 30.34
N LEU A 567 -22.70 13.44 29.93
CA LEU A 567 -21.62 14.44 29.90
C LEU A 567 -22.07 15.65 29.08
N ASN A 568 -22.44 16.72 29.79
CA ASN A 568 -22.87 17.97 29.20
C ASN A 568 -21.89 19.09 29.56
N SER A 569 -22.05 20.20 28.85
CA SER A 569 -21.14 21.34 28.87
C SER A 569 -21.00 21.90 30.29
N ALA A 570 -22.07 21.90 31.09
CA ALA A 570 -22.06 22.34 32.49
C ALA A 570 -21.13 21.49 33.39
N THR A 571 -21.05 20.18 33.16
CA THR A 571 -20.22 19.24 33.94
C THR A 571 -18.74 19.38 33.58
N LEU A 572 -18.43 19.52 32.29
CA LEU A 572 -17.08 19.78 31.79
C LEU A 572 -16.54 21.14 32.26
N ILE A 573 -17.39 22.18 32.22
CA ILE A 573 -17.06 23.53 32.71
C ILE A 573 -16.75 23.51 34.21
N ARG A 574 -17.58 22.85 35.03
CA ARG A 574 -17.36 22.76 36.49
C ARG A 574 -16.04 22.05 36.82
N ALA A 575 -15.69 21.00 36.08
CA ALA A 575 -14.42 20.28 36.24
C ALA A 575 -13.20 21.13 35.82
N ASN A 576 -13.30 21.89 34.72
CA ASN A 576 -12.22 22.75 34.23
C ASN A 576 -12.04 24.03 35.07
N SER A 577 -13.12 24.57 35.66
CA SER A 577 -13.11 25.82 36.42
C SER A 577 -12.50 25.70 37.81
N GLN A 578 -12.52 24.51 38.41
CA GLN A 578 -11.90 24.24 39.74
C GLN A 578 -10.36 24.39 39.75
N LYS A 579 -9.70 24.54 38.58
CA LYS A 579 -8.26 24.81 38.49
C LYS A 579 -7.88 26.29 38.54
N LYS A 580 -8.75 27.22 38.12
CA LYS A 580 -8.39 28.66 38.08
C LYS A 580 -8.31 29.32 39.46
N GLN A 581 -8.95 28.75 40.48
CA GLN A 581 -8.87 29.23 41.88
C GLN A 581 -7.85 28.48 42.75
N ASN A 582 -7.34 27.32 42.31
CA ASN A 582 -6.42 26.50 43.12
C ASN A 582 -4.93 26.68 42.78
N GLN A 583 -4.60 27.63 41.89
CA GLN A 583 -3.22 27.92 41.50
C GLN A 583 -2.45 28.72 42.56
N GLU A 584 -3.14 29.33 43.54
CA GLU A 584 -2.52 30.10 44.64
C GLU A 584 -2.32 29.31 45.95
N ARG A 585 -2.69 28.01 46.01
CA ARG A 585 -2.68 27.25 47.29
C ARG A 585 -1.89 25.93 47.29
N ARG A 586 -0.90 25.77 46.41
CA ARG A 586 -0.09 24.53 46.32
C ARG A 586 1.43 24.75 46.29
N THR A 587 1.93 25.57 47.22
CA THR A 587 3.36 25.60 47.59
C THR A 587 3.68 24.84 48.88
N PHE A 588 2.76 24.08 49.49
CA PHE A 588 3.02 23.52 50.83
C PHE A 588 2.56 22.08 51.14
N VAL A 589 2.28 21.23 50.15
CA VAL A 589 2.11 19.78 50.42
C VAL A 589 2.84 18.97 49.35
N LYS A 590 4.16 18.87 49.51
CA LYS A 590 4.98 17.79 48.95
C LYS A 590 5.11 16.74 50.06
N GLU A 591 5.04 15.48 49.66
CA GLU A 591 5.19 14.28 50.49
C GLU A 591 4.01 13.98 51.42
N LEU A 592 3.10 13.12 50.94
CA LEU A 592 2.46 11.99 51.65
C LEU A 592 1.20 11.56 50.87
N ASN A 593 1.40 10.67 49.88
CA ASN A 593 0.46 9.63 49.40
C ASN A 593 0.98 9.06 48.07
N SER A 594 2.05 8.27 48.15
CA SER A 594 2.69 7.61 47.00
C SER A 594 2.04 6.26 46.63
N ASN A 595 0.71 6.14 46.74
CA ASN A 595 -0.01 4.88 46.46
C ASN A 595 -1.28 5.01 45.60
N SER A 596 -1.46 6.11 44.85
CA SER A 596 -2.65 6.29 43.98
C SER A 596 -2.32 6.92 42.61
N ALA A 597 -1.19 6.55 42.00
CA ALA A 597 -0.86 6.98 40.64
C ALA A 597 -1.10 5.84 39.66
N ARG A 598 -2.38 5.56 39.33
CA ARG A 598 -2.78 4.48 38.41
C ARG A 598 -2.12 4.57 37.03
N LEU A 599 -1.91 5.78 36.54
CA LEU A 599 -1.24 6.03 35.25
C LEU A 599 0.22 6.47 35.41
N GLY A 600 0.89 6.13 36.52
CA GLY A 600 2.26 6.59 36.82
C GLY A 600 3.32 6.24 35.76
N ASN A 601 3.08 5.19 34.97
CA ASN A 601 3.97 4.76 33.88
C ASN A 601 3.62 5.39 32.52
N VAL A 602 2.44 6.00 32.40
CA VAL A 602 1.93 6.55 31.14
C VAL A 602 2.53 7.93 30.91
N ARG A 603 3.25 8.09 29.80
CA ARG A 603 3.64 9.41 29.33
C ARG A 603 2.69 9.85 28.23
N PHE A 604 2.14 11.06 28.33
CA PHE A 604 1.09 11.48 27.41
C PHE A 604 1.22 12.91 26.89
N ALA A 605 0.56 13.20 25.78
CA ALA A 605 0.36 14.56 25.30
C ALA A 605 -0.99 14.70 24.60
N VAL A 606 -1.59 15.89 24.72
CA VAL A 606 -2.91 16.19 24.17
C VAL A 606 -2.84 17.37 23.20
N PHE A 607 -3.40 17.17 22.00
CA PHE A 607 -3.70 18.21 21.04
C PHE A 607 -5.22 18.40 20.98
N ALA A 608 -5.72 19.49 21.57
CA ALA A 608 -7.15 19.78 21.65
C ALA A 608 -7.57 20.72 20.52
N LEU A 609 -8.69 20.42 19.87
CA LEU A 609 -9.24 21.25 18.80
C LEU A 609 -10.55 21.91 19.22
N GLY A 610 -10.74 23.15 18.79
CA GLY A 610 -11.97 23.89 18.96
C GLY A 610 -11.94 25.19 18.17
N SER A 611 -12.94 26.04 18.42
CA SER A 611 -13.00 27.41 17.89
C SER A 611 -13.11 28.41 19.03
N SER A 612 -12.24 29.41 19.06
CA SER A 612 -12.30 30.50 20.04
C SER A 612 -13.51 31.40 19.89
N ALA A 613 -14.28 31.24 18.80
CA ALA A 613 -15.59 31.86 18.64
C ALA A 613 -16.62 31.37 19.69
N TYR A 614 -16.38 30.22 20.34
CA TYR A 614 -17.25 29.66 21.37
C TYR A 614 -16.62 29.79 22.76
N PRO A 615 -17.41 30.10 23.81
CA PRO A 615 -16.89 30.33 25.17
C PRO A 615 -16.09 29.17 25.76
N ASN A 616 -16.41 27.93 25.37
CA ASN A 616 -15.81 26.71 25.93
C ASN A 616 -14.80 26.08 24.96
N TYR A 617 -13.94 26.93 24.41
CA TYR A 617 -12.87 26.57 23.49
C TYR A 617 -12.00 25.42 24.04
N CYS A 618 -11.85 24.35 23.25
CA CYS A 618 -11.03 23.16 23.58
C CYS A 618 -11.40 22.45 24.90
N SER A 619 -12.62 22.63 25.41
CA SER A 619 -13.05 22.12 26.72
C SER A 619 -12.88 20.60 26.87
N PHE A 620 -13.20 19.81 25.84
CA PHE A 620 -13.11 18.35 25.92
C PHE A 620 -11.66 17.85 26.00
N GLY A 621 -10.78 18.32 25.10
CA GLY A 621 -9.37 17.96 25.14
C GLY A 621 -8.68 18.44 26.43
N THR A 622 -9.08 19.61 26.94
CA THR A 622 -8.63 20.12 28.24
C THR A 622 -9.03 19.19 29.39
N TYR A 623 -10.27 18.69 29.35
CA TYR A 623 -10.79 17.76 30.35
C TYR A 623 -10.00 16.44 30.36
N VAL A 624 -9.74 15.85 29.18
CA VAL A 624 -8.96 14.61 29.05
C VAL A 624 -7.52 14.80 29.55
N ASP A 625 -6.85 15.90 29.15
CA ASP A 625 -5.50 16.22 29.63
C ASP A 625 -5.44 16.32 31.17
N ASN A 626 -6.44 16.98 31.76
CA ASN A 626 -6.53 17.13 33.21
C ASN A 626 -6.68 15.78 33.91
N LEU A 627 -7.61 14.92 33.45
CA LEU A 627 -7.84 13.60 34.05
C LEU A 627 -6.61 12.70 33.96
N LEU A 628 -5.96 12.63 32.79
CA LEU A 628 -4.73 11.83 32.63
C LEU A 628 -3.63 12.28 33.59
N GLY A 629 -3.47 13.59 33.77
CA GLY A 629 -2.50 14.15 34.72
C GLY A 629 -2.85 13.90 36.18
N GLU A 630 -4.13 13.98 36.54
CA GLU A 630 -4.60 13.74 37.91
C GLU A 630 -4.53 12.27 38.32
N LEU A 631 -4.65 11.35 37.36
CA LEU A 631 -4.44 9.91 37.54
C LEU A 631 -2.95 9.51 37.62
N GLY A 632 -2.03 10.48 37.54
CA GLY A 632 -0.59 10.27 37.69
C GLY A 632 0.21 10.18 36.39
N GLY A 633 -0.43 10.35 35.22
CA GLY A 633 0.26 10.38 33.93
C GLY A 633 1.25 11.55 33.82
N LYS A 634 2.38 11.32 33.15
CA LYS A 634 3.41 12.33 32.93
C LYS A 634 3.23 13.01 31.58
N ARG A 635 2.97 14.32 31.57
CA ARG A 635 2.92 15.10 30.32
C ARG A 635 4.29 15.13 29.62
N LEU A 636 4.33 14.72 28.36
CA LEU A 636 5.48 14.88 27.45
C LEU A 636 5.60 16.34 27.01
N LEU A 637 4.46 16.96 26.70
CA LEU A 637 4.34 18.35 26.30
C LEU A 637 3.11 18.97 26.97
N GLN A 638 3.12 20.29 27.19
CA GLN A 638 1.91 20.96 27.66
C GLN A 638 0.78 20.85 26.63
N LEU A 639 -0.46 20.81 27.12
CA LEU A 639 -1.67 20.83 26.30
C LEU A 639 -1.54 21.92 25.23
N THR A 640 -1.66 21.52 23.96
CA THR A 640 -1.64 22.45 22.85
C THR A 640 -3.00 22.49 22.19
N THR A 641 -3.45 23.70 21.85
CA THR A 641 -4.78 23.92 21.28
C THR A 641 -4.69 24.33 19.82
N GLY A 642 -5.49 23.70 18.96
CA GLY A 642 -5.71 24.12 17.59
C GLY A 642 -7.00 24.94 17.48
N ASP A 643 -6.87 26.24 17.21
CA ASP A 643 -8.00 27.14 17.00
C ASP A 643 -8.45 27.18 15.54
N GLU A 644 -9.73 26.94 15.28
CA GLU A 644 -10.34 27.06 13.96
C GLU A 644 -10.15 28.46 13.39
N MET A 645 -10.24 29.49 14.23
CA MET A 645 -10.15 30.89 13.82
C MET A 645 -8.72 31.37 13.59
N CYS A 646 -7.73 30.69 14.17
CA CYS A 646 -6.33 31.14 14.16
C CYS A 646 -5.34 30.11 13.58
N GLY A 647 -5.84 29.04 12.94
CA GLY A 647 -5.04 28.12 12.13
C GLY A 647 -4.65 26.80 12.83
N GLN A 648 -5.62 25.90 13.02
CA GLN A 648 -5.41 24.56 13.61
C GLN A 648 -4.29 23.74 12.94
N GLN A 649 -4.15 23.84 11.61
CA GLN A 649 -3.15 23.09 10.85
C GLN A 649 -1.72 23.54 11.19
N GLN A 650 -1.51 24.83 11.42
CA GLN A 650 -0.18 25.37 11.75
C GLN A 650 0.19 24.98 13.19
N ALA A 651 -0.75 25.08 14.12
CA ALA A 651 -0.58 24.62 15.49
C ALA A 651 -0.20 23.13 15.55
N PHE A 652 -0.88 22.27 14.77
CA PHE A 652 -0.57 20.84 14.72
C PHE A 652 0.80 20.56 14.12
N VAL A 653 1.16 21.24 13.02
CA VAL A 653 2.46 21.05 12.35
C VAL A 653 3.63 21.44 13.26
N LYS A 654 3.43 22.41 14.16
CA LYS A 654 4.41 22.75 15.19
C LYS A 654 4.46 21.73 16.32
N TRP A 655 3.28 21.29 16.80
CA TRP A 655 3.16 20.39 17.94
C TRP A 655 3.65 18.96 17.64
N ALA A 656 3.30 18.40 16.49
CA ALA A 656 3.56 17.00 16.15
C ALA A 656 5.04 16.57 16.19
N PRO A 657 6.02 17.37 15.71
CA PRO A 657 7.44 17.03 15.86
C PRO A 657 8.03 17.35 17.24
N GLU A 658 7.38 18.20 18.05
CA GLU A 658 7.88 18.58 19.39
C GLU A 658 7.47 17.57 20.49
N VAL A 659 6.48 16.71 20.20
CA VAL A 659 5.81 15.89 21.22
C VAL A 659 6.55 14.59 21.60
N PHE A 660 7.56 14.18 20.82
CA PHE A 660 8.30 12.93 21.05
C PHE A 660 9.82 13.08 20.86
#